data_AF-A0A8K0TFM6-F1
#
_entry.id   AF-A0A8K0TFM6-F1
#
_cell.length_a   1.000
_cell.length_b   1.000
_cell.length_c   1.000
_cell.angle_alpha   90.00
_cell.angle_beta   90.00
_cell.angle_gamma   90.00
#
_symmetry.space_group_name_H-M   'P 1'
#
loop_
_entity.id
_entity.type
_entity.pdbx_description
1 polymer ?
#
loop_
_entity_poly.entity_id
_entity_poly.type
_entity_poly.pdbx_seq_one_letter_code
_entity_poly.pdbx_strand_id
1 'polypeptide(L)'
;MTRVAVVPDKSRDPNAFTGDIDALIATLSVDEKVELLAGQGTFKTTGLPERGIPRLVTSDGPHGLRGYRAFERHQSCLLPSATAMGATFDKELMHRVGRLLGTEARNKNIHVLLAPTVCLQRSPLLGRGFEAFGEDPVLSGLLAAAYVNGVQELGVATSIKHFAAHDQSRNSIEDNVVMTDRTLREVHLLPFQLALRDSNPWTFMTSYNKINGVHSSEDPYLLQKILREEWGFQGLVMSDWWGTYSTSEALNAGLDLEMPGPTQFRGKALSVAVNSRKVSHATLNNAVRRLLELTAKVTAVSSPFNPAAADTPENRALVRKVAGDSIVLLKNKRQVLPLARDASKTYGLIGDHFKHPALGGGGSAEVDPYYSVTPYEAMVELFGENNLTYAPGCSSFKFSPLLVGLQRQNGAGRGWDVEIFAENPEANPDARPVFVTTTEKQLVDVPESMHATLPHKFYVRARTTYAADHSCSFRFGLGVSGKGKLLIDGKQSIDLWTDQPPKLDDTPCFNRLCTERFCEVPVEAGKPLNLEILMVNEDVSGGVGTALTLCGRLGGVEAVDTEKATAHAVEVARSVDVPILMTGLSLEYESEGSDRKHLRLPPGIDAMIERVLETNPNTIIVTQSGLPIEMPWESRADTLLHAWYGGQEVGHGLVDVLFGAVNPSAKLSLTFPRSVKHNPAYLSFGKADYELMYGEGVFIGHRWYEAVERDPLFWFGHGLSYTTFRYTDLAVPAAFEPLPDHVMEVSVRVENTGALAGAEVVQAYVQDPESSLQRPARELKAFAKVFLQPGEAKTVTLSLDRTALSFWSEEHAAWKAEEGTYHVIIARSSSPDGEIVRGSFELGSTFFWSGA
;
A
#
# COMPACT_ATOMS: atom_id res chain seq x y z
N MET A 1 -22.35 16.15 15.89
CA MET A 1 -23.21 14.95 16.05
C MET A 1 -24.50 15.13 15.24
N THR A 2 -24.55 14.57 14.03
CA THR A 2 -25.79 14.47 13.25
C THR A 2 -26.07 12.97 13.11
N ARG A 3 -27.04 12.47 13.87
CA ARG A 3 -27.49 11.07 13.77
C ARG A 3 -28.02 10.84 12.36
N VAL A 4 -27.26 10.13 11.53
CA VAL A 4 -27.77 9.57 10.28
C VAL A 4 -28.85 8.56 10.66
N ALA A 5 -30.09 8.86 10.29
CA ALA A 5 -31.21 7.98 10.51
C ALA A 5 -31.01 6.71 9.66
N VAL A 6 -30.91 5.56 10.33
CA VAL A 6 -30.91 4.24 9.71
C VAL A 6 -32.28 4.04 9.05
N VAL A 7 -32.31 4.05 7.72
CA VAL A 7 -33.48 3.61 6.94
C VAL A 7 -33.59 2.09 7.14
N PRO A 8 -34.76 1.55 7.56
CA PRO A 8 -34.90 0.11 7.74
C PRO A 8 -35.07 -0.55 6.37
N ASP A 9 -34.01 -1.19 5.89
CA ASP A 9 -34.04 -1.97 4.65
C ASP A 9 -34.61 -3.39 4.88
N LYS A 10 -35.48 -3.84 3.98
CA LYS A 10 -36.18 -5.13 4.00
C LYS A 10 -35.31 -6.28 3.46
N SER A 11 -33.99 -6.20 3.61
CA SER A 11 -33.00 -7.09 2.98
C SER A 11 -32.21 -7.98 3.95
N ARG A 12 -32.70 -8.21 5.18
CA ARG A 12 -32.03 -9.10 6.14
C ARG A 12 -31.88 -10.50 5.56
N ASP A 13 -30.65 -11.01 5.52
CA ASP A 13 -30.35 -12.36 5.07
C ASP A 13 -31.03 -13.38 6.02
N PRO A 14 -31.85 -14.33 5.52
CA PRO A 14 -32.37 -15.44 6.32
C PRO A 14 -31.28 -16.34 6.94
N ASN A 15 -30.03 -16.28 6.44
CA ASN A 15 -28.86 -16.97 7.01
C ASN A 15 -27.99 -16.09 7.92
N ALA A 16 -28.40 -14.85 8.21
CA ALA A 16 -27.64 -13.97 9.10
C ALA A 16 -27.46 -14.64 10.47
N PHE A 17 -26.23 -14.61 10.99
CA PHE A 17 -25.97 -15.07 12.35
C PHE A 17 -26.74 -14.18 13.33
N THR A 18 -27.87 -14.69 13.80
CA THR A 18 -28.84 -13.97 14.63
C THR A 18 -29.17 -14.85 15.84
N GLY A 19 -28.87 -14.35 17.03
CA GLY A 19 -29.04 -15.10 18.26
C GLY A 19 -28.50 -14.36 19.47
N ASP A 20 -28.87 -14.85 20.65
CA ASP A 20 -28.30 -14.40 21.91
C ASP A 20 -26.87 -14.94 22.03
N ILE A 21 -25.88 -14.05 21.83
CA ILE A 21 -24.45 -14.38 21.85
C ILE A 21 -24.03 -14.91 23.23
N ASP A 22 -24.59 -14.37 24.33
CA ASP A 22 -24.32 -14.86 25.68
C ASP A 22 -24.81 -16.28 25.87
N ALA A 23 -26.05 -16.56 25.43
CA ALA A 23 -26.62 -17.88 25.49
C ALA A 23 -25.80 -18.88 24.66
N LEU A 24 -25.38 -18.51 23.45
CA LEU A 24 -24.56 -19.39 22.61
C LEU A 24 -23.21 -19.69 23.27
N ILE A 25 -22.49 -18.67 23.75
CA ILE A 25 -21.20 -18.84 24.45
C ILE A 25 -21.33 -19.75 25.67
N ALA A 26 -22.46 -19.69 26.40
CA ALA A 26 -22.71 -20.55 27.54
C ALA A 26 -22.84 -22.04 27.17
N THR A 27 -23.23 -22.36 25.93
CA THR A 27 -23.38 -23.74 25.44
C THR A 27 -22.13 -24.33 24.80
N LEU A 28 -21.16 -23.48 24.41
CA LEU A 28 -19.91 -23.92 23.80
C LEU A 28 -18.96 -24.50 24.87
N SER A 29 -18.35 -25.63 24.54
CA SER A 29 -17.23 -26.21 25.29
C SER A 29 -15.99 -25.31 25.21
N VAL A 30 -14.99 -25.57 26.05
CA VAL A 30 -13.71 -24.85 26.00
C VAL A 30 -13.02 -25.07 24.66
N ASP A 31 -13.01 -26.30 24.14
CA ASP A 31 -12.33 -26.62 22.88
C ASP A 31 -13.00 -25.95 21.68
N GLU A 32 -14.35 -25.94 21.61
CA GLU A 32 -15.09 -25.20 20.58
C GLU A 32 -14.77 -23.69 20.63
N LYS A 33 -14.68 -23.10 21.83
CA LYS A 33 -14.30 -21.69 21.99
C LYS A 33 -12.87 -21.43 21.52
N VAL A 34 -11.94 -22.31 21.86
CA VAL A 34 -10.53 -22.21 21.46
C VAL A 34 -10.39 -22.30 19.95
N GLU A 35 -11.08 -23.24 19.30
CA GLU A 35 -11.07 -23.44 17.84
C GLU A 35 -11.58 -22.21 17.07
N LEU A 36 -12.61 -21.54 17.59
CA LEU A 36 -13.15 -20.31 17.00
C LEU A 36 -12.13 -19.15 16.98
N LEU A 37 -11.20 -19.11 17.93
CA LEU A 37 -10.21 -18.04 18.05
C LEU A 37 -8.98 -18.26 17.16
N ALA A 38 -9.03 -19.18 16.21
CA ALA A 38 -7.97 -19.44 15.25
C ALA A 38 -8.47 -19.30 13.80
N GLY A 39 -7.52 -19.02 12.90
CA GLY A 39 -7.73 -19.15 11.46
C GLY A 39 -7.78 -20.61 10.99
N GLN A 40 -8.39 -20.81 9.81
CA GLN A 40 -8.39 -22.05 9.05
C GLN A 40 -7.82 -21.79 7.65
N GLY A 41 -6.64 -22.35 7.38
CA GLY A 41 -5.87 -22.01 6.17
C GLY A 41 -5.50 -20.53 6.14
N THR A 42 -5.19 -20.00 4.96
CA THR A 42 -4.53 -18.69 4.86
C THR A 42 -5.45 -17.50 5.16
N PHE A 43 -6.74 -17.51 4.79
CA PHE A 43 -7.60 -16.29 4.81
C PHE A 43 -9.02 -16.51 5.34
N LYS A 44 -9.22 -17.46 6.26
CA LYS A 44 -10.54 -17.77 6.82
C LYS A 44 -10.46 -17.95 8.34
N THR A 45 -11.54 -17.62 9.04
CA THR A 45 -11.73 -18.12 10.41
C THR A 45 -12.23 -19.56 10.38
N THR A 46 -12.09 -20.30 11.48
CA THR A 46 -12.54 -21.71 11.52
C THR A 46 -14.05 -21.87 11.38
N GLY A 47 -14.84 -21.06 12.09
CA GLY A 47 -16.30 -21.24 12.19
C GLY A 47 -16.71 -22.53 12.92
N LEU A 48 -18.01 -22.72 13.15
CA LEU A 48 -18.62 -23.94 13.74
C LEU A 48 -20.04 -24.14 13.16
N PRO A 49 -20.18 -24.68 11.94
CA PRO A 49 -21.47 -24.77 11.23
C PRO A 49 -22.56 -25.54 11.98
N GLU A 50 -22.20 -26.58 12.73
CA GLU A 50 -23.10 -27.36 13.57
C GLU A 50 -23.68 -26.57 14.76
N ARG A 51 -23.04 -25.45 15.12
CA ARG A 51 -23.53 -24.45 16.07
C ARG A 51 -24.14 -23.22 15.39
N GLY A 52 -24.27 -23.23 14.06
CA GLY A 52 -24.77 -22.12 13.27
C GLY A 52 -23.79 -20.95 13.13
N ILE A 53 -22.50 -21.13 13.48
CA ILE A 53 -21.48 -20.09 13.39
C ILE A 53 -20.77 -20.24 12.03
N PRO A 54 -20.95 -19.32 11.07
CA PRO A 54 -20.27 -19.41 9.79
C PRO A 54 -18.77 -19.08 9.94
N ARG A 55 -17.98 -19.53 8.97
CA ARG A 55 -16.62 -19.02 8.77
C ARG A 55 -16.68 -17.63 8.13
N LEU A 56 -15.77 -16.76 8.54
CA LEU A 56 -15.52 -15.47 7.89
C LEU A 56 -14.35 -15.60 6.92
N VAL A 57 -14.37 -14.79 5.87
CA VAL A 57 -13.32 -14.72 4.85
C VAL A 57 -12.66 -13.35 4.94
N THR A 58 -11.34 -13.33 4.99
CA THR A 58 -10.52 -12.12 4.98
C THR A 58 -9.84 -11.94 3.62
N SER A 59 -9.46 -10.73 3.25
CA SER A 59 -8.58 -10.52 2.08
C SER A 59 -7.69 -9.31 2.28
N ASP A 60 -6.44 -9.40 1.82
CA ASP A 60 -5.63 -8.22 1.53
C ASP A 60 -6.25 -7.45 0.35
N GLY A 61 -6.09 -6.13 0.23
CA GLY A 61 -5.47 -5.21 1.18
C GLY A 61 -5.86 -3.76 0.87
N PRO A 62 -4.97 -2.78 1.06
CA PRO A 62 -5.35 -1.37 1.15
C PRO A 62 -5.72 -0.67 -0.16
N HIS A 63 -5.29 -1.16 -1.32
CA HIS A 63 -5.55 -0.55 -2.63
C HIS A 63 -6.07 -1.55 -3.68
N GLY A 64 -6.78 -2.59 -3.22
CA GLY A 64 -7.47 -3.59 -4.04
C GLY A 64 -7.60 -4.92 -3.30
N LEU A 65 -8.45 -5.84 -3.79
CA LEU A 65 -8.72 -7.11 -3.11
C LEU A 65 -7.97 -8.25 -3.80
N ARG A 66 -6.89 -8.73 -3.18
CA ARG A 66 -6.08 -9.83 -3.73
C ARG A 66 -6.84 -11.16 -3.80
N GLY A 67 -7.74 -11.41 -2.86
CA GLY A 67 -8.38 -12.72 -2.68
C GLY A 67 -7.41 -13.78 -2.13
N TYR A 68 -7.67 -15.05 -2.46
CA TYR A 68 -6.88 -16.20 -2.02
C TYR A 68 -5.99 -16.73 -3.15
N ARG A 69 -4.95 -17.50 -2.82
CA ARG A 69 -4.11 -18.16 -3.84
C ARG A 69 -4.86 -19.35 -4.46
N ALA A 70 -4.92 -19.39 -5.79
CA ALA A 70 -5.48 -20.46 -6.61
C ALA A 70 -4.69 -20.57 -7.93
N PHE A 71 -4.95 -21.55 -8.78
CA PHE A 71 -4.43 -21.52 -10.16
C PHE A 71 -5.22 -20.54 -11.03
N GLU A 72 -6.49 -20.33 -10.72
CA GLU A 72 -7.32 -19.34 -11.40
C GLU A 72 -6.88 -17.92 -11.03
N ARG A 73 -7.08 -17.00 -11.98
CA ARG A 73 -6.91 -15.57 -11.73
C ARG A 73 -8.05 -15.07 -10.84
N HIS A 74 -7.72 -14.23 -9.87
CA HIS A 74 -8.70 -13.57 -9.02
C HIS A 74 -8.61 -12.06 -9.23
N GLN A 75 -9.10 -11.62 -10.38
CA GLN A 75 -9.01 -10.23 -10.77
C GLN A 75 -9.82 -9.32 -9.85
N SER A 76 -9.30 -8.13 -9.56
CA SER A 76 -9.93 -7.11 -8.71
C SER A 76 -9.56 -5.72 -9.22
N CYS A 77 -10.21 -4.70 -8.70
CA CYS A 77 -9.82 -3.32 -8.91
C CYS A 77 -8.45 -3.05 -8.27
N LEU A 78 -7.48 -2.59 -9.05
CA LEU A 78 -6.19 -2.10 -8.54
C LEU A 78 -6.16 -0.57 -8.56
N LEU A 79 -6.28 0.03 -7.39
CA LEU A 79 -6.17 1.46 -7.18
C LEU A 79 -4.70 1.91 -7.15
N PRO A 80 -4.43 3.22 -7.30
CA PRO A 80 -3.12 3.78 -7.00
C PRO A 80 -2.63 3.42 -5.58
N SER A 81 -1.31 3.45 -5.36
CA SER A 81 -0.73 3.19 -4.05
C SER A 81 -1.31 4.10 -2.97
N ALA A 82 -1.25 3.69 -1.70
CA ALA A 82 -1.80 4.50 -0.62
C ALA A 82 -1.10 5.86 -0.50
N THR A 83 0.20 5.95 -0.79
CA THR A 83 0.92 7.23 -0.86
C THR A 83 0.37 8.15 -1.95
N ALA A 84 -0.03 7.59 -3.10
CA ALA A 84 -0.70 8.32 -4.18
C ALA A 84 -2.10 8.79 -3.75
N MET A 85 -2.87 7.91 -3.11
CA MET A 85 -4.17 8.26 -2.53
C MET A 85 -4.04 9.33 -1.44
N GLY A 86 -2.98 9.26 -0.62
CA GLY A 86 -2.64 10.26 0.38
C GLY A 86 -2.34 11.62 -0.23
N ALA A 87 -1.67 11.64 -1.39
CA ALA A 87 -1.35 12.85 -2.11
C ALA A 87 -2.59 13.60 -2.65
N THR A 88 -3.77 12.95 -2.66
CA THR A 88 -5.02 13.62 -3.05
C THR A 88 -5.50 14.64 -2.02
N PHE A 89 -5.18 14.44 -0.72
CA PHE A 89 -5.72 15.21 0.42
C PHE A 89 -7.26 15.32 0.37
N ASP A 90 -7.94 14.26 -0.08
CA ASP A 90 -9.36 14.29 -0.38
C ASP A 90 -10.13 13.19 0.39
N LYS A 91 -10.73 13.58 1.52
CA LYS A 91 -11.54 12.69 2.36
C LYS A 91 -12.77 12.16 1.62
N GLU A 92 -13.39 12.96 0.77
CA GLU A 92 -14.58 12.52 0.02
C GLU A 92 -14.21 11.48 -1.04
N LEU A 93 -13.06 11.67 -1.72
CA LEU A 93 -12.54 10.68 -2.65
C LEU A 93 -12.17 9.37 -1.93
N MET A 94 -11.55 9.44 -0.74
CA MET A 94 -11.23 8.25 0.05
C MET A 94 -12.46 7.50 0.52
N HIS A 95 -13.53 8.20 0.88
CA HIS A 95 -14.83 7.57 1.19
C HIS A 95 -15.38 6.81 -0.01
N ARG A 96 -15.35 7.41 -1.20
CA ARG A 96 -15.79 6.74 -2.45
C ARG A 96 -14.92 5.53 -2.79
N VAL A 97 -13.61 5.61 -2.57
CA VAL A 97 -12.68 4.48 -2.69
C VAL A 97 -13.06 3.36 -1.71
N GLY A 98 -13.33 3.69 -0.45
CA GLY A 98 -13.81 2.71 0.53
C GLY A 98 -15.10 2.01 0.09
N ARG A 99 -16.07 2.76 -0.45
CA ARG A 99 -17.33 2.19 -0.97
C ARG A 99 -17.12 1.25 -2.16
N LEU A 100 -16.21 1.58 -3.07
CA LEU A 100 -15.81 0.70 -4.18
C LEU A 100 -15.30 -0.64 -3.65
N LEU A 101 -14.35 -0.60 -2.71
CA LEU A 101 -13.72 -1.79 -2.14
C LEU A 101 -14.70 -2.61 -1.28
N GLY A 102 -15.61 -1.95 -0.55
CA GLY A 102 -16.71 -2.61 0.16
C GLY A 102 -17.67 -3.32 -0.80
N THR A 103 -17.94 -2.73 -1.98
CA THR A 103 -18.77 -3.36 -3.02
C THR A 103 -18.06 -4.59 -3.61
N GLU A 104 -16.79 -4.48 -3.96
CA GLU A 104 -15.94 -5.60 -4.39
C GLU A 104 -15.93 -6.74 -3.37
N ALA A 105 -15.71 -6.42 -2.09
CA ALA A 105 -15.67 -7.40 -1.01
C ALA A 105 -16.96 -8.21 -0.93
N ARG A 106 -18.12 -7.54 -0.94
CA ARG A 106 -19.43 -8.21 -0.95
C ARG A 106 -19.61 -9.13 -2.16
N ASN A 107 -19.27 -8.63 -3.35
CA ASN A 107 -19.37 -9.39 -4.59
C ASN A 107 -18.48 -10.65 -4.59
N LYS A 108 -17.42 -10.65 -3.78
CA LYS A 108 -16.48 -11.76 -3.60
C LYS A 108 -16.71 -12.57 -2.31
N ASN A 109 -17.76 -12.29 -1.54
CA ASN A 109 -18.03 -12.89 -0.22
C ASN A 109 -16.86 -12.74 0.78
N ILE A 110 -16.19 -11.59 0.73
CA ILE A 110 -15.15 -11.19 1.68
C ILE A 110 -15.82 -10.38 2.80
N HIS A 111 -15.54 -10.77 4.04
CA HIS A 111 -16.19 -10.23 5.23
C HIS A 111 -15.30 -9.21 5.95
N VAL A 112 -13.98 -9.38 5.86
CA VAL A 112 -13.00 -8.46 6.46
C VAL A 112 -11.95 -8.09 5.41
N LEU A 113 -11.84 -6.80 5.12
CA LEU A 113 -10.78 -6.23 4.31
C LEU A 113 -9.60 -5.85 5.22
N LEU A 114 -8.40 -6.36 4.93
CA LEU A 114 -7.20 -6.14 5.73
C LEU A 114 -6.54 -4.81 5.37
N ALA A 115 -7.25 -3.72 5.68
CA ALA A 115 -6.98 -2.34 5.28
C ALA A 115 -7.69 -1.35 6.22
N PRO A 116 -7.36 -0.05 6.15
CA PRO A 116 -6.19 0.51 5.48
C PRO A 116 -4.91 0.31 6.31
N THR A 117 -3.75 0.46 5.67
CA THR A 117 -2.46 0.54 6.38
C THR A 117 -2.19 2.01 6.73
N VAL A 118 -1.92 2.30 8.00
CA VAL A 118 -1.79 3.69 8.52
C VAL A 118 -0.50 3.96 9.29
N CYS A 119 0.45 3.02 9.23
CA CYS A 119 1.83 3.25 9.65
C CYS A 119 2.46 4.43 8.91
N LEU A 120 3.55 4.99 9.43
CA LEU A 120 4.13 6.22 8.90
C LEU A 120 5.50 5.97 8.29
N GLN A 121 5.81 6.67 7.20
CA GLN A 121 7.09 6.59 6.52
C GLN A 121 8.16 7.39 7.28
N ARG A 122 8.46 6.95 8.51
CA ARG A 122 9.54 7.47 9.36
C ARG A 122 10.87 7.57 8.59
N SER A 123 11.12 6.59 7.73
CA SER A 123 12.23 6.57 6.78
C SER A 123 11.69 6.49 5.36
N PRO A 124 12.29 7.20 4.39
CA PRO A 124 11.96 7.02 2.98
C PRO A 124 12.36 5.65 2.45
N LEU A 125 13.14 4.85 3.18
CA LEU A 125 13.63 3.54 2.74
C LEU A 125 12.66 2.37 3.02
N LEU A 126 11.57 2.62 3.73
CA LEU A 126 10.59 1.60 4.14
C LEU A 126 10.04 0.80 2.96
N GLY A 127 10.21 -0.52 2.94
CA GLY A 127 9.75 -1.37 1.83
C GLY A 127 8.26 -1.28 1.55
N ARG A 128 7.44 -1.24 2.60
CA ARG A 128 5.96 -1.14 2.54
C ARG A 128 5.46 0.31 2.63
N GLY A 129 6.33 1.30 2.46
CA GLY A 129 5.93 2.68 2.65
C GLY A 129 4.89 3.13 1.62
N PHE A 130 4.88 2.56 0.41
CA PHE A 130 3.84 2.80 -0.59
C PHE A 130 2.42 2.38 -0.12
N GLU A 131 2.33 1.52 0.89
CA GLU A 131 1.09 0.89 1.37
C GLU A 131 0.33 1.77 2.38
N ALA A 132 0.95 2.83 2.91
CA ALA A 132 0.31 3.79 3.82
C ALA A 132 0.19 5.20 3.22
N PHE A 133 -0.69 6.04 3.76
CA PHE A 133 -1.09 7.30 3.13
C PHE A 133 0.01 8.38 3.08
N GLY A 134 0.80 8.54 4.14
CA GLY A 134 1.83 9.58 4.19
C GLY A 134 2.51 9.71 5.55
N GLU A 135 3.51 10.58 5.63
CA GLU A 135 4.39 10.72 6.81
C GLU A 135 3.72 11.46 7.97
N ASP A 136 2.60 12.13 7.72
CA ASP A 136 1.89 12.91 8.73
C ASP A 136 0.71 12.10 9.35
N PRO A 137 0.67 11.94 10.69
CA PRO A 137 -0.36 11.19 11.39
C PRO A 137 -1.78 11.75 11.21
N VAL A 138 -1.95 13.06 11.05
CA VAL A 138 -3.27 13.68 10.85
C VAL A 138 -3.77 13.42 9.44
N LEU A 139 -2.90 13.57 8.42
CA LEU A 139 -3.22 13.18 7.06
C LEU A 139 -3.66 11.70 7.00
N SER A 140 -2.81 10.81 7.51
CA SER A 140 -3.05 9.37 7.46
C SER A 140 -4.31 8.95 8.24
N GLY A 141 -4.51 9.48 9.45
CA GLY A 141 -5.68 9.15 10.28
C GLY A 141 -7.01 9.63 9.68
N LEU A 142 -7.06 10.86 9.16
CA LEU A 142 -8.30 11.42 8.59
C LEU A 142 -8.69 10.77 7.26
N LEU A 143 -7.72 10.44 6.40
CA LEU A 143 -7.99 9.69 5.16
C LEU A 143 -8.40 8.24 5.46
N ALA A 144 -7.75 7.60 6.43
CA ALA A 144 -8.13 6.26 6.88
C ALA A 144 -9.56 6.22 7.43
N ALA A 145 -9.97 7.20 8.23
CA ALA A 145 -11.34 7.29 8.74
C ALA A 145 -12.37 7.35 7.60
N ALA A 146 -12.12 8.17 6.58
CA ALA A 146 -13.01 8.28 5.43
C ALA A 146 -13.07 6.96 4.63
N TYR A 147 -11.93 6.33 4.39
CA TYR A 147 -11.83 5.02 3.75
C TYR A 147 -12.63 3.95 4.52
N VAL A 148 -12.42 3.85 5.83
CA VAL A 148 -13.09 2.88 6.71
C VAL A 148 -14.60 3.08 6.70
N ASN A 149 -15.07 4.32 6.82
CA ASN A 149 -16.49 4.64 6.73
C ASN A 149 -17.10 4.13 5.41
N GLY A 150 -16.43 4.37 4.28
CA GLY A 150 -16.89 3.89 2.98
C GLY A 150 -17.00 2.36 2.88
N VAL A 151 -16.04 1.62 3.43
CA VAL A 151 -16.08 0.14 3.44
C VAL A 151 -17.17 -0.39 4.39
N GLN A 152 -17.24 0.13 5.62
CA GLN A 152 -18.14 -0.39 6.65
C GLN A 152 -19.62 -0.06 6.40
N GLU A 153 -19.91 1.03 5.69
CA GLU A 153 -21.26 1.33 5.18
C GLU A 153 -21.85 0.21 4.31
N LEU A 154 -21.00 -0.63 3.72
CA LEU A 154 -21.39 -1.75 2.86
C LEU A 154 -21.54 -3.06 3.68
N GLY A 155 -21.35 -3.03 4.99
CA GLY A 155 -21.43 -4.22 5.85
C GLY A 155 -20.18 -5.09 5.83
N VAL A 156 -19.05 -4.54 5.38
CA VAL A 156 -17.75 -5.23 5.33
C VAL A 156 -16.86 -4.64 6.42
N ALA A 157 -16.20 -5.47 7.21
CA ALA A 157 -15.27 -5.00 8.23
C ALA A 157 -13.96 -4.52 7.62
N THR A 158 -13.32 -3.54 8.24
CA THR A 158 -11.92 -3.18 8.00
C THR A 158 -11.04 -3.62 9.15
N SER A 159 -9.85 -4.12 8.84
CA SER A 159 -8.77 -4.35 9.80
C SER A 159 -7.66 -3.32 9.61
N ILE A 160 -7.74 -2.22 10.37
CA ILE A 160 -6.73 -1.16 10.32
C ILE A 160 -5.39 -1.71 10.82
N LYS A 161 -4.30 -1.44 10.09
CA LYS A 161 -3.01 -2.13 10.30
C LYS A 161 -1.76 -1.26 10.09
N HIS A 162 -0.60 -1.63 10.63
CA HIS A 162 -0.39 -2.69 11.63
C HIS A 162 -0.13 -2.02 12.99
N PHE A 163 -0.94 -2.35 13.98
CA PHE A 163 -0.98 -1.72 15.30
C PHE A 163 0.12 -2.29 16.20
N ALA A 164 1.25 -1.61 16.43
CA ALA A 164 1.65 -0.29 15.93
C ALA A 164 3.14 -0.25 15.52
N ALA A 165 3.59 0.89 14.99
CA ALA A 165 4.99 1.18 14.65
C ALA A 165 5.68 0.16 13.72
N HIS A 166 4.92 -0.40 12.77
CA HIS A 166 5.46 -1.29 11.75
C HIS A 166 6.08 -0.49 10.60
N ASP A 167 7.18 0.19 10.90
CA ASP A 167 7.83 1.15 10.01
C ASP A 167 9.14 0.59 9.44
N GLN A 168 9.28 -0.74 9.39
CA GLN A 168 10.34 -1.50 8.70
C GLN A 168 9.76 -2.79 8.07
N SER A 169 10.27 -3.18 6.91
CA SER A 169 9.83 -4.38 6.21
C SER A 169 10.74 -5.60 6.43
N ARG A 170 12.03 -5.39 6.74
CA ARG A 170 13.01 -6.48 6.84
C ARG A 170 13.01 -7.12 8.24
N ASN A 171 12.55 -8.39 8.35
CA ASN A 171 12.66 -9.27 9.53
C ASN A 171 12.00 -8.77 10.84
N SER A 172 10.74 -8.36 10.73
CA SER A 172 9.95 -7.72 11.80
C SER A 172 9.67 -8.54 13.07
N ILE A 173 9.96 -9.84 13.15
CA ILE A 173 9.60 -10.66 14.33
C ILE A 173 10.55 -10.43 15.52
N GLU A 174 11.85 -10.31 15.29
CA GLU A 174 12.84 -10.13 16.37
C GLU A 174 13.03 -8.67 16.78
N ASP A 175 12.70 -7.75 15.87
CA ASP A 175 12.92 -6.33 16.02
C ASP A 175 12.21 -5.76 17.25
N ASN A 176 13.00 -5.11 18.10
CA ASN A 176 12.49 -4.31 19.21
C ASN A 176 12.72 -2.83 18.90
N VAL A 177 11.63 -2.11 18.63
CA VAL A 177 11.70 -0.66 18.48
C VAL A 177 11.58 -0.01 19.85
N VAL A 178 12.47 0.94 20.15
CA VAL A 178 12.53 1.62 21.44
C VAL A 178 12.25 3.09 21.24
N MET A 179 11.22 3.59 21.91
CA MET A 179 10.75 4.97 21.78
C MET A 179 10.10 5.48 23.07
N THR A 180 10.07 6.80 23.22
CA THR A 180 9.35 7.46 24.32
C THR A 180 7.83 7.28 24.15
N ASP A 181 7.09 7.38 25.26
CA ASP A 181 5.62 7.34 25.20
C ASP A 181 5.10 8.50 24.37
N ARG A 182 5.78 9.66 24.42
CA ARG A 182 5.47 10.81 23.57
C ARG A 182 5.56 10.49 22.09
N THR A 183 6.66 9.87 21.65
CA THR A 183 6.84 9.42 20.26
C THR A 183 5.75 8.44 19.86
N LEU A 184 5.50 7.43 20.70
CA LEU A 184 4.48 6.42 20.43
C LEU A 184 3.10 7.06 20.25
N ARG A 185 2.72 7.99 21.13
CA ARG A 185 1.41 8.64 21.17
C ARG A 185 1.20 9.65 20.04
N GLU A 186 2.16 10.55 19.83
CA GLU A 186 2.03 11.65 18.86
C GLU A 186 2.29 11.23 17.40
N VAL A 187 2.99 10.11 17.19
CA VAL A 187 3.40 9.66 15.85
C VAL A 187 2.71 8.35 15.48
N HIS A 188 3.04 7.25 16.15
CA HIS A 188 2.67 5.91 15.68
C HIS A 188 1.25 5.47 16.06
N LEU A 189 0.69 6.04 17.13
CA LEU A 189 -0.67 5.74 17.59
C LEU A 189 -1.71 6.76 17.12
N LEU A 190 -1.34 8.02 16.93
CA LEU A 190 -2.26 9.08 16.52
C LEU A 190 -3.08 8.75 15.25
N PRO A 191 -2.54 8.18 14.14
CA PRO A 191 -3.37 7.86 12.98
C PRO A 191 -4.44 6.80 13.29
N PHE A 192 -4.13 5.83 14.17
CA PHE A 192 -5.09 4.84 14.63
C PHE A 192 -6.15 5.45 15.57
N GLN A 193 -5.73 6.35 16.45
CA GLN A 193 -6.63 7.07 17.37
C GLN A 193 -7.66 7.88 16.59
N LEU A 194 -7.21 8.67 15.61
CA LEU A 194 -8.07 9.47 14.75
C LEU A 194 -9.00 8.59 13.91
N ALA A 195 -8.50 7.52 13.31
CA ALA A 195 -9.32 6.58 12.56
C ALA A 195 -10.39 5.93 13.45
N LEU A 196 -10.04 5.52 14.67
CA LEU A 196 -10.99 4.96 15.63
C LEU A 196 -12.08 5.95 16.00
N ARG A 197 -11.69 7.17 16.38
CA ARG A 197 -12.61 8.26 16.73
C ARG A 197 -13.61 8.57 15.63
N ASP A 198 -13.13 8.67 14.39
CA ASP A 198 -13.91 9.22 13.27
C ASP A 198 -14.61 8.14 12.40
N SER A 199 -14.31 6.85 12.60
CA SER A 199 -14.89 5.78 11.80
C SER A 199 -15.21 4.46 12.51
N ASN A 200 -14.73 4.27 13.75
CA ASN A 200 -14.95 3.06 14.55
C ASN A 200 -14.72 1.76 13.73
N PRO A 201 -13.49 1.48 13.28
CA PRO A 201 -13.17 0.26 12.55
C PRO A 201 -13.53 -0.97 13.39
N TRP A 202 -14.03 -2.03 12.77
CA TRP A 202 -14.53 -3.19 13.51
C TRP A 202 -13.42 -4.15 13.93
N THR A 203 -12.26 -4.11 13.27
CA THR A 203 -11.11 -4.89 13.66
C THR A 203 -9.80 -4.10 13.61
N PHE A 204 -8.83 -4.53 14.40
CA PHE A 204 -7.43 -4.08 14.37
C PHE A 204 -6.53 -5.28 14.08
N MET A 205 -5.46 -5.07 13.31
CA MET A 205 -4.40 -6.06 13.13
C MET A 205 -3.14 -5.60 13.84
N THR A 206 -2.57 -6.43 14.71
CA THR A 206 -1.34 -6.10 15.43
C THR A 206 -0.11 -6.13 14.52
N SER A 207 0.92 -5.35 14.81
CA SER A 207 2.21 -5.47 14.13
C SER A 207 3.01 -6.70 14.57
N TYR A 208 4.01 -7.04 13.77
CA TYR A 208 4.95 -8.14 14.04
C TYR A 208 5.98 -7.82 15.13
N ASN A 209 6.40 -6.56 15.23
CA ASN A 209 7.55 -6.17 16.04
C ASN A 209 7.21 -6.03 17.52
N LYS A 210 8.27 -5.92 18.33
CA LYS A 210 8.17 -5.47 19.72
C LYS A 210 8.23 -3.95 19.78
N ILE A 211 7.54 -3.38 20.76
CA ILE A 211 7.66 -1.98 21.16
C ILE A 211 8.08 -1.97 22.62
N ASN A 212 9.20 -1.32 22.92
CA ASN A 212 9.75 -1.21 24.28
C ASN A 212 9.85 -2.57 25.03
N GLY A 213 10.18 -3.65 24.29
CA GLY A 213 10.52 -4.96 24.82
C GLY A 213 9.44 -6.05 24.69
N VAL A 214 8.18 -5.69 24.39
CA VAL A 214 7.06 -6.64 24.29
C VAL A 214 6.48 -6.64 22.88
N HIS A 215 6.16 -7.83 22.35
CA HIS A 215 5.51 -7.95 21.04
C HIS A 215 4.15 -7.29 21.05
N SER A 216 3.81 -6.55 19.98
CA SER A 216 2.54 -5.82 19.91
C SER A 216 1.31 -6.71 20.09
N SER A 217 1.40 -7.98 19.69
CA SER A 217 0.33 -8.98 19.84
C SER A 217 0.16 -9.53 21.27
N GLU A 218 1.04 -9.13 22.20
CA GLU A 218 1.10 -9.61 23.59
C GLU A 218 1.21 -8.48 24.61
N ASP A 219 1.18 -7.23 24.15
CA ASP A 219 1.39 -6.08 25.00
C ASP A 219 0.06 -5.59 25.62
N PRO A 220 -0.17 -5.80 26.94
CA PRO A 220 -1.36 -5.29 27.60
C PRO A 220 -1.39 -3.75 27.66
N TYR A 221 -0.24 -3.07 27.54
CA TYR A 221 -0.20 -1.62 27.45
C TYR A 221 -0.91 -1.15 26.17
N LEU A 222 -0.53 -1.69 25.02
CA LEU A 222 -1.17 -1.37 23.74
C LEU A 222 -2.61 -1.88 23.66
N LEU A 223 -2.82 -3.17 23.95
CA LEU A 223 -4.06 -3.85 23.61
C LEU A 223 -5.15 -3.75 24.69
N GLN A 224 -4.82 -3.56 25.97
CA GLN A 224 -5.82 -3.27 27.01
C GLN A 224 -5.84 -1.80 27.36
N LYS A 225 -4.74 -1.27 27.92
CA LYS A 225 -4.73 0.07 28.51
C LYS A 225 -5.04 1.15 27.48
N ILE A 226 -4.35 1.15 26.34
CA ILE A 226 -4.58 2.16 25.30
C ILE A 226 -5.85 1.82 24.51
N LEU A 227 -5.88 0.69 23.83
CA LEU A 227 -6.91 0.43 22.84
C LEU A 227 -8.30 0.25 23.47
N ARG A 228 -8.42 -0.46 24.61
CA ARG A 228 -9.73 -0.81 25.21
C ARG A 228 -10.15 0.13 26.31
N GLU A 229 -9.27 0.38 27.28
CA GLU A 229 -9.61 1.17 28.47
C GLU A 229 -9.61 2.66 28.16
N GLU A 230 -8.57 3.16 27.50
CA GLU A 230 -8.47 4.58 27.17
C GLU A 230 -9.32 4.95 25.96
N TRP A 231 -9.13 4.27 24.82
CA TRP A 231 -9.82 4.61 23.57
C TRP A 231 -11.21 3.98 23.42
N GLY A 232 -11.57 3.03 24.29
CA GLY A 232 -12.91 2.45 24.30
C GLY A 232 -13.21 1.46 23.17
N PHE A 233 -12.20 0.96 22.44
CA PHE A 233 -12.43 0.04 21.32
C PHE A 233 -13.14 -1.24 21.79
N GLN A 234 -14.20 -1.65 21.10
CA GLN A 234 -14.97 -2.86 21.43
C GLN A 234 -14.88 -3.97 20.37
N GLY A 235 -14.24 -3.72 19.22
CA GLY A 235 -14.16 -4.68 18.11
C GLY A 235 -13.17 -5.83 18.34
N LEU A 236 -12.79 -6.54 17.27
CA LEU A 236 -11.89 -7.70 17.35
C LEU A 236 -10.44 -7.31 17.04
N VAL A 237 -9.48 -7.78 17.83
CA VAL A 237 -8.04 -7.67 17.50
C VAL A 237 -7.56 -9.00 16.92
N MET A 238 -6.96 -8.98 15.74
CA MET A 238 -6.32 -10.14 15.12
C MET A 238 -4.81 -9.95 15.02
N SER A 239 -4.07 -11.07 14.99
CA SER A 239 -2.65 -11.01 14.64
C SER A 239 -2.48 -10.69 13.17
N ASP A 240 -1.33 -10.12 12.82
CA ASP A 240 -0.80 -10.32 11.46
C ASP A 240 -0.48 -11.81 11.23
N TRP A 241 -0.17 -12.19 9.99
CA TRP A 241 0.05 -13.57 9.58
C TRP A 241 1.27 -14.18 10.28
N TRP A 242 1.04 -15.15 11.17
CA TRP A 242 2.05 -15.74 12.07
C TRP A 242 2.58 -14.77 13.14
N GLY A 243 1.93 -13.62 13.34
CA GLY A 243 2.29 -12.59 14.33
C GLY A 243 1.81 -12.86 15.76
N THR A 244 1.67 -14.14 16.14
CA THR A 244 1.33 -14.56 17.52
C THR A 244 2.56 -15.29 18.09
N TYR A 245 2.97 -14.98 19.32
CA TYR A 245 4.25 -15.49 19.88
C TYR A 245 4.09 -16.28 21.19
N SER A 246 2.86 -16.41 21.69
CA SER A 246 2.53 -17.06 22.96
C SER A 246 1.08 -17.51 22.98
N THR A 247 0.74 -18.33 23.97
CA THR A 247 -0.61 -18.86 24.16
C THR A 247 -1.43 -18.04 25.16
N SER A 248 -0.94 -17.91 26.40
CA SER A 248 -1.75 -17.31 27.47
C SER A 248 -1.60 -15.80 27.50
N GLU A 249 -0.37 -15.33 27.28
CA GLU A 249 0.05 -13.95 27.34
C GLU A 249 -0.66 -13.13 26.25
N ALA A 250 -0.59 -13.58 24.99
CA ALA A 250 -1.30 -12.95 23.88
C ALA A 250 -2.82 -12.80 24.11
N LEU A 251 -3.50 -13.87 24.54
CA LEU A 251 -4.95 -13.82 24.76
C LEU A 251 -5.32 -12.96 25.98
N ASN A 252 -4.55 -13.02 27.07
CA ASN A 252 -4.74 -12.16 28.24
C ASN A 252 -4.45 -10.68 27.92
N ALA A 253 -3.51 -10.40 27.01
CA ALA A 253 -3.24 -9.05 26.52
C ALA A 253 -4.35 -8.51 25.62
N GLY A 254 -5.20 -9.36 25.03
CA GLY A 254 -6.36 -8.94 24.23
C GLY A 254 -6.26 -9.24 22.75
N LEU A 255 -5.33 -10.10 22.32
CA LEU A 255 -5.31 -10.63 20.97
C LEU A 255 -6.46 -11.64 20.81
N ASP A 256 -7.55 -11.24 20.15
CA ASP A 256 -8.76 -12.06 20.06
C ASP A 256 -8.66 -13.17 19.01
N LEU A 257 -7.95 -12.99 17.89
CA LEU A 257 -7.86 -13.96 16.77
C LEU A 257 -6.41 -14.20 16.29
N GLU A 258 -5.95 -15.46 16.19
CA GLU A 258 -4.66 -15.84 15.58
C GLU A 258 -4.88 -16.15 14.10
N MET A 259 -4.05 -15.55 13.25
CA MET A 259 -4.01 -15.80 11.81
C MET A 259 -2.57 -16.16 11.38
N PRO A 260 -2.38 -16.99 10.34
CA PRO A 260 -3.38 -17.82 9.68
C PRO A 260 -3.61 -19.15 10.42
N GLY A 261 -4.39 -20.05 9.82
CA GLY A 261 -4.44 -21.46 10.19
C GLY A 261 -3.46 -22.34 9.40
N PRO A 262 -3.14 -23.56 9.89
CA PRO A 262 -3.56 -24.10 11.18
C PRO A 262 -2.84 -23.40 12.34
N THR A 263 -3.54 -23.24 13.46
CA THR A 263 -3.03 -22.58 14.66
C THR A 263 -1.76 -23.24 15.21
N GLN A 264 -0.84 -22.42 15.70
CA GLN A 264 0.30 -22.87 16.50
C GLN A 264 0.02 -22.73 18.00
N PHE A 265 -0.66 -21.65 18.41
CA PHE A 265 -0.78 -21.26 19.83
C PHE A 265 -2.15 -21.52 20.46
N ARG A 266 -3.19 -21.64 19.64
CA ARG A 266 -4.62 -21.72 20.01
C ARG A 266 -5.26 -23.07 19.66
N GLY A 267 -4.48 -24.13 19.79
CA GLY A 267 -4.99 -25.49 19.87
C GLY A 267 -5.00 -25.99 21.31
N LYS A 268 -4.56 -27.24 21.50
CA LYS A 268 -4.43 -27.89 22.81
C LYS A 268 -3.70 -27.06 23.86
N ALA A 269 -2.71 -26.26 23.46
CA ALA A 269 -1.98 -25.37 24.36
C ALA A 269 -2.92 -24.39 25.08
N LEU A 270 -3.85 -23.76 24.36
CA LEU A 270 -4.80 -22.82 24.95
C LEU A 270 -5.84 -23.54 25.80
N SER A 271 -6.34 -24.71 25.38
CA SER A 271 -7.23 -25.52 26.22
C SER A 271 -6.57 -25.88 27.56
N VAL A 272 -5.29 -26.25 27.56
CA VAL A 272 -4.53 -26.51 28.79
C VAL A 272 -4.36 -25.24 29.63
N ALA A 273 -4.07 -24.10 29.00
CA ALA A 273 -3.95 -22.82 29.70
C ALA A 273 -5.25 -22.40 30.41
N VAL A 274 -6.40 -22.61 29.77
CA VAL A 274 -7.72 -22.35 30.38
C VAL A 274 -7.99 -23.31 31.54
N ASN A 275 -7.79 -24.62 31.32
CA ASN A 275 -8.02 -25.65 32.35
C ASN A 275 -7.08 -25.52 33.55
N SER A 276 -5.88 -24.98 33.35
CA SER A 276 -4.91 -24.67 34.42
C SER A 276 -5.08 -23.27 35.02
N ARG A 277 -6.10 -22.50 34.59
CA ARG A 277 -6.41 -21.15 35.05
C ARG A 277 -5.33 -20.10 34.76
N LYS A 278 -4.47 -20.33 33.76
CA LYS A 278 -3.57 -19.31 33.19
C LYS A 278 -4.32 -18.31 32.31
N VAL A 279 -5.41 -18.77 31.69
CA VAL A 279 -6.40 -17.93 31.01
C VAL A 279 -7.73 -18.14 31.71
N SER A 280 -8.43 -17.05 32.05
CA SER A 280 -9.74 -17.15 32.68
C SER A 280 -10.82 -17.51 31.66
N HIS A 281 -11.89 -18.18 32.09
CA HIS A 281 -13.06 -18.41 31.23
C HIS A 281 -13.68 -17.08 30.76
N ALA A 282 -13.61 -16.01 31.57
CA ALA A 282 -14.09 -14.69 31.18
C ALA A 282 -13.27 -14.11 30.03
N THR A 283 -11.94 -14.21 30.07
CA THR A 283 -11.04 -13.79 28.99
C THR A 283 -11.38 -14.53 27.69
N LEU A 284 -11.49 -15.86 27.76
CA LEU A 284 -11.85 -16.68 26.61
C LEU A 284 -13.23 -16.30 26.04
N ASN A 285 -14.24 -16.16 26.90
CA ASN A 285 -15.59 -15.81 26.50
C ASN A 285 -15.67 -14.41 25.86
N ASN A 286 -14.90 -13.44 26.35
CA ASN A 286 -14.88 -12.08 25.79
C ASN A 286 -14.26 -12.05 24.39
N ALA A 287 -13.19 -12.81 24.15
CA ALA A 287 -12.62 -12.94 22.81
C ALA A 287 -13.60 -13.60 21.84
N VAL A 288 -14.27 -14.68 22.26
CA VAL A 288 -15.31 -15.34 21.44
C VAL A 288 -16.49 -14.41 21.17
N ARG A 289 -16.91 -13.62 22.17
CA ARG A 289 -17.97 -12.62 22.01
C ARG A 289 -17.65 -11.63 20.90
N ARG A 290 -16.46 -11.05 20.88
CA ARG A 290 -16.04 -10.08 19.85
C ARG A 290 -16.05 -10.70 18.45
N LEU A 291 -15.61 -11.95 18.32
CA LEU A 291 -15.71 -12.69 17.07
C LEU A 291 -17.16 -12.91 16.63
N LEU A 292 -18.04 -13.29 17.56
CA LEU A 292 -19.46 -13.52 17.26
C LEU A 292 -20.20 -12.22 16.95
N GLU A 293 -19.86 -11.11 17.60
CA GLU A 293 -20.38 -9.78 17.30
C GLU A 293 -19.92 -9.29 15.92
N LEU A 294 -18.64 -9.52 15.57
CA LEU A 294 -18.15 -9.28 14.21
C LEU A 294 -18.91 -10.13 13.20
N THR A 295 -19.06 -11.43 13.47
CA THR A 295 -19.81 -12.38 12.63
C THR A 295 -21.25 -11.91 12.41
N ALA A 296 -21.94 -11.48 13.46
CA ALA A 296 -23.29 -10.93 13.38
C ALA A 296 -23.37 -9.70 12.47
N LYS A 297 -22.38 -8.79 12.57
CA LYS A 297 -22.33 -7.58 11.73
C LYS A 297 -22.11 -7.89 10.25
N VAL A 298 -21.09 -8.69 9.93
CA VAL A 298 -20.66 -8.91 8.54
C VAL A 298 -21.51 -9.93 7.79
N THR A 299 -22.33 -10.73 8.50
CA THR A 299 -23.27 -11.69 7.88
C THR A 299 -24.71 -11.17 7.85
N ALA A 300 -24.98 -9.97 8.37
CA ALA A 300 -26.32 -9.37 8.35
C ALA A 300 -26.86 -9.13 6.94
N VAL A 301 -25.95 -9.03 5.94
CA VAL A 301 -26.29 -8.80 4.54
C VAL A 301 -25.53 -9.79 3.68
N SER A 302 -26.24 -10.61 2.90
CA SER A 302 -25.61 -11.43 1.86
C SER A 302 -25.63 -10.76 0.50
N SER A 303 -24.69 -11.22 -0.34
CA SER A 303 -24.64 -10.90 -1.75
C SER A 303 -24.42 -12.18 -2.53
N PRO A 304 -25.04 -12.37 -3.71
CA PRO A 304 -24.62 -13.44 -4.59
C PRO A 304 -23.15 -13.22 -5.00
N PHE A 305 -22.40 -14.31 -5.08
CA PHE A 305 -21.03 -14.27 -5.57
C PHE A 305 -21.03 -13.84 -7.04
N ASN A 306 -20.47 -12.67 -7.33
CA ASN A 306 -20.35 -12.13 -8.67
C ASN A 306 -19.10 -11.22 -8.76
N PRO A 307 -17.89 -11.79 -8.81
CA PRO A 307 -16.64 -11.04 -8.71
C PRO A 307 -16.40 -10.03 -9.83
N ALA A 308 -17.13 -10.12 -10.95
CA ALA A 308 -17.07 -9.17 -12.06
C ALA A 308 -18.03 -7.99 -11.91
N ALA A 309 -18.98 -8.03 -10.96
CA ALA A 309 -20.01 -7.00 -10.83
C ALA A 309 -19.50 -5.61 -10.44
N ALA A 310 -18.28 -5.52 -9.89
CA ALA A 310 -17.67 -4.24 -9.55
C ALA A 310 -16.88 -3.62 -10.72
N ASP A 311 -16.64 -4.35 -11.81
CA ASP A 311 -15.94 -3.83 -12.99
C ASP A 311 -16.91 -3.07 -13.92
N THR A 312 -17.45 -1.95 -13.43
CA THR A 312 -18.41 -1.11 -14.16
C THR A 312 -17.74 0.15 -14.73
N PRO A 313 -18.29 0.76 -15.79
CA PRO A 313 -17.77 2.03 -16.33
C PRO A 313 -17.62 3.14 -15.27
N GLU A 314 -18.54 3.22 -14.30
CA GLU A 314 -18.50 4.21 -13.22
C GLU A 314 -17.33 3.97 -12.27
N ASN A 315 -17.07 2.71 -11.93
CA ASN A 315 -15.96 2.33 -11.06
C ASN A 315 -14.63 2.51 -11.79
N ARG A 316 -14.53 2.15 -13.07
CA ARG A 316 -13.36 2.44 -13.91
C ARG A 316 -13.08 3.95 -13.98
N ALA A 317 -14.12 4.77 -14.16
CA ALA A 317 -14.00 6.23 -14.15
C ALA A 317 -13.53 6.77 -12.79
N LEU A 318 -13.99 6.18 -11.67
CA LEU A 318 -13.49 6.52 -10.34
C LEU A 318 -12.00 6.16 -10.20
N VAL A 319 -11.57 4.97 -10.64
CA VAL A 319 -10.16 4.55 -10.57
C VAL A 319 -9.27 5.48 -11.40
N ARG A 320 -9.70 5.82 -12.63
CA ARG A 320 -9.02 6.81 -13.48
C ARG A 320 -8.96 8.18 -12.81
N LYS A 321 -10.03 8.61 -12.15
CA LYS A 321 -10.03 9.85 -11.36
C LYS A 321 -9.00 9.80 -10.24
N VAL A 322 -8.92 8.71 -9.45
CA VAL A 322 -7.91 8.59 -8.38
C VAL A 322 -6.50 8.60 -8.98
N ALA A 323 -6.27 7.92 -10.11
CA ALA A 323 -4.99 7.93 -10.80
C ALA A 323 -4.59 9.36 -11.21
N GLY A 324 -5.45 10.10 -11.92
CA GLY A 324 -5.17 11.49 -12.31
C GLY A 324 -5.03 12.47 -11.13
N ASP A 325 -5.93 12.39 -10.14
CA ASP A 325 -5.96 13.29 -8.98
C ASP A 325 -4.82 13.03 -7.97
N SER A 326 -4.07 11.93 -8.13
CA SER A 326 -2.90 11.59 -7.31
C SER A 326 -1.59 12.12 -7.87
N ILE A 327 -1.52 12.45 -9.17
CA ILE A 327 -0.29 12.90 -9.82
C ILE A 327 0.08 14.30 -9.33
N VAL A 328 1.29 14.43 -8.81
CA VAL A 328 1.81 15.70 -8.28
C VAL A 328 2.65 16.39 -9.35
N LEU A 329 2.23 17.59 -9.75
CA LEU A 329 3.05 18.47 -10.57
C LEU A 329 4.11 19.14 -9.68
N LEU A 330 5.35 18.67 -9.76
CA LEU A 330 6.45 19.17 -8.93
C LEU A 330 7.04 20.47 -9.49
N LYS A 331 7.21 20.54 -10.82
CA LYS A 331 7.77 21.71 -11.52
C LYS A 331 7.08 21.91 -12.86
N ASN A 332 6.87 23.17 -13.23
CA ASN A 332 6.41 23.58 -14.56
C ASN A 332 6.92 24.98 -14.90
N LYS A 333 8.24 25.20 -14.79
CA LYS A 333 8.87 26.53 -14.88
C LYS A 333 8.68 27.20 -16.25
N ARG A 334 8.68 26.38 -17.30
CA ARG A 334 8.48 26.83 -18.70
C ARG A 334 7.02 26.87 -19.13
N GLN A 335 6.08 26.48 -18.25
CA GLN A 335 4.65 26.38 -18.55
C GLN A 335 4.38 25.54 -19.82
N VAL A 336 5.13 24.44 -20.00
CA VAL A 336 4.92 23.50 -21.12
C VAL A 336 3.63 22.72 -20.92
N LEU A 337 3.24 22.46 -19.66
CA LEU A 337 2.00 21.80 -19.32
C LEU A 337 0.89 22.80 -18.96
N PRO A 338 -0.38 22.50 -19.30
CA PRO A 338 -0.82 21.32 -20.04
C PRO A 338 -0.46 21.38 -21.53
N LEU A 339 -0.19 20.21 -22.13
CA LEU A 339 0.02 20.08 -23.56
C LEU A 339 -1.28 20.34 -24.32
N ALA A 340 -1.18 21.01 -25.47
CA ALA A 340 -2.27 21.08 -26.42
C ALA A 340 -2.44 19.71 -27.10
N ARG A 341 -3.69 19.31 -27.36
CA ARG A 341 -4.00 18.14 -28.20
C ARG A 341 -3.80 18.51 -29.67
N ASP A 342 -2.54 18.55 -30.10
CA ASP A 342 -2.14 18.89 -31.45
C ASP A 342 -1.65 17.65 -32.19
N ALA A 343 -2.43 17.19 -33.17
CA ALA A 343 -2.11 16.03 -34.00
C ALA A 343 -1.03 16.32 -35.06
N SER A 344 -0.61 17.57 -35.23
CA SER A 344 0.53 17.93 -36.09
C SER A 344 1.88 17.80 -35.37
N LYS A 345 1.87 17.62 -34.05
CA LYS A 345 3.06 17.44 -33.22
C LYS A 345 3.47 15.99 -33.12
N THR A 346 4.78 15.79 -33.07
CA THR A 346 5.40 14.48 -32.80
C THR A 346 5.76 14.37 -31.32
N TYR A 347 5.48 13.21 -30.72
CA TYR A 347 5.74 12.95 -29.31
C TYR A 347 6.78 11.82 -29.16
N GLY A 348 7.83 12.08 -28.38
CA GLY A 348 8.84 11.09 -28.03
C GLY A 348 8.54 10.49 -26.68
N LEU A 349 8.21 9.20 -26.65
CA LEU A 349 7.95 8.44 -25.43
C LEU A 349 9.23 7.71 -25.03
N ILE A 350 9.93 8.23 -24.03
CA ILE A 350 11.25 7.75 -23.61
C ILE A 350 11.14 7.07 -22.25
N GLY A 351 11.67 5.85 -22.14
CA GLY A 351 11.68 5.07 -20.90
C GLY A 351 10.70 3.90 -20.91
N ASP A 352 11.12 2.82 -20.28
CA ASP A 352 10.43 1.54 -20.25
C ASP A 352 9.05 1.58 -19.56
N HIS A 353 8.87 2.48 -18.59
CA HIS A 353 7.60 2.68 -17.89
C HIS A 353 6.42 3.10 -18.79
N PHE A 354 6.68 3.54 -20.04
CA PHE A 354 5.59 3.74 -20.99
C PHE A 354 4.88 2.45 -21.38
N LYS A 355 5.63 1.34 -21.51
CA LYS A 355 5.08 0.01 -21.86
C LYS A 355 5.01 -0.93 -20.66
N HIS A 356 5.81 -0.67 -19.62
CA HIS A 356 5.89 -1.47 -18.40
C HIS A 356 5.78 -0.59 -17.16
N PRO A 357 4.67 0.16 -16.99
CA PRO A 357 4.50 1.04 -15.85
C PRO A 357 4.45 0.26 -14.55
N ALA A 358 4.90 0.90 -13.46
CA ALA A 358 4.69 0.37 -12.13
C ALA A 358 3.24 0.59 -11.69
N LEU A 359 2.47 -0.49 -11.57
CA LEU A 359 1.05 -0.45 -11.20
C LEU A 359 0.83 -0.36 -9.69
N GLY A 360 1.70 -1.00 -8.89
CA GLY A 360 1.62 -1.08 -7.43
C GLY A 360 2.96 -1.46 -6.82
N GLY A 361 3.05 -1.49 -5.49
CA GLY A 361 4.18 -2.08 -4.78
C GLY A 361 3.99 -3.57 -4.51
N GLY A 362 5.05 -4.26 -4.09
CA GLY A 362 5.07 -5.72 -3.95
C GLY A 362 4.68 -6.23 -2.56
N GLY A 363 4.39 -7.52 -2.46
CA GLY A 363 4.02 -8.19 -1.21
C GLY A 363 2.52 -8.42 -1.05
N SER A 364 2.03 -8.28 0.17
CA SER A 364 0.62 -8.58 0.48
C SER A 364 -0.38 -7.69 -0.25
N ALA A 365 0.02 -6.46 -0.61
CA ALA A 365 -0.83 -5.52 -1.31
C ALA A 365 -0.86 -5.71 -2.84
N GLU A 366 -0.18 -6.72 -3.39
CA GLU A 366 -0.29 -7.09 -4.80
C GLU A 366 -1.71 -7.53 -5.16
N VAL A 367 -2.21 -7.08 -6.31
CA VAL A 367 -3.55 -7.40 -6.81
C VAL A 367 -3.44 -7.68 -8.30
N ASP A 368 -4.12 -8.73 -8.76
CA ASP A 368 -4.29 -9.01 -10.18
C ASP A 368 -5.40 -8.10 -10.74
N PRO A 369 -5.11 -7.12 -11.59
CA PRO A 369 -6.13 -6.16 -12.00
C PRO A 369 -7.08 -6.75 -13.06
N TYR A 370 -8.28 -6.18 -13.18
CA TYR A 370 -9.21 -6.53 -14.27
C TYR A 370 -8.60 -6.32 -15.66
N TYR A 371 -7.85 -5.24 -15.79
CA TYR A 371 -7.06 -4.84 -16.94
C TYR A 371 -6.01 -3.84 -16.47
N SER A 372 -5.11 -3.42 -17.33
CA SER A 372 -4.25 -2.25 -17.08
C SER A 372 -4.06 -1.50 -18.38
N VAL A 373 -4.11 -0.17 -18.33
CA VAL A 373 -3.81 0.68 -19.49
C VAL A 373 -2.44 1.32 -19.28
N THR A 374 -1.51 0.98 -20.16
CA THR A 374 -0.17 1.55 -20.14
C THR A 374 -0.17 3.00 -20.65
N PRO A 375 0.78 3.85 -20.22
CA PRO A 375 0.93 5.19 -20.79
C PRO A 375 1.14 5.19 -22.31
N TYR A 376 1.80 4.18 -22.86
CA TYR A 376 1.95 4.02 -24.31
C TYR A 376 0.60 3.81 -24.99
N GLU A 377 -0.21 2.86 -24.50
CA GLU A 377 -1.55 2.59 -25.05
C GLU A 377 -2.45 3.84 -24.98
N ALA A 378 -2.46 4.54 -23.85
CA ALA A 378 -3.25 5.77 -23.70
C ALA A 378 -2.80 6.89 -24.67
N MET A 379 -1.51 6.99 -24.99
CA MET A 379 -1.00 7.93 -25.99
C MET A 379 -1.40 7.50 -27.43
N VAL A 380 -1.37 6.19 -27.72
CA VAL A 380 -1.80 5.63 -29.00
C VAL A 380 -3.30 5.86 -29.23
N GLU A 381 -4.13 5.67 -28.21
CA GLU A 381 -5.57 5.96 -28.28
C GLU A 381 -5.85 7.43 -28.63
N LEU A 382 -4.99 8.35 -28.18
CA LEU A 382 -5.17 9.79 -28.40
C LEU A 382 -4.66 10.28 -29.77
N PHE A 383 -3.53 9.77 -30.25
CA PHE A 383 -2.85 10.31 -31.44
C PHE A 383 -2.61 9.30 -32.57
N GLY A 384 -2.82 8.00 -32.33
CA GLY A 384 -2.36 6.93 -33.20
C GLY A 384 -0.83 6.75 -33.16
N GLU A 385 -0.34 5.61 -33.66
CA GLU A 385 1.09 5.27 -33.59
C GLU A 385 1.98 6.18 -34.46
N ASN A 386 1.46 6.71 -35.57
CA ASN A 386 2.25 7.46 -36.54
C ASN A 386 2.89 8.75 -35.98
N ASN A 387 2.31 9.31 -34.92
CA ASN A 387 2.79 10.55 -34.28
C ASN A 387 3.68 10.27 -33.05
N LEU A 388 3.92 9.00 -32.74
CA LEU A 388 4.64 8.58 -31.54
C LEU A 388 5.95 7.91 -31.95
N THR A 389 7.04 8.33 -31.32
CA THR A 389 8.33 7.64 -31.40
C THR A 389 8.67 7.10 -30.01
N TYR A 390 8.91 5.80 -29.90
CA TYR A 390 9.21 5.15 -28.62
C TYR A 390 10.68 4.74 -28.52
N ALA A 391 11.32 5.07 -27.40
CA ALA A 391 12.61 4.52 -27.02
C ALA A 391 12.54 3.97 -25.59
N PRO A 392 12.82 2.67 -25.36
CA PRO A 392 12.76 2.08 -24.02
C PRO A 392 13.82 2.66 -23.07
N GLY A 393 14.94 3.16 -23.59
CA GLY A 393 16.01 3.70 -22.76
C GLY A 393 16.65 2.65 -21.84
N CYS A 394 17.14 3.09 -20.68
CA CYS A 394 17.68 2.19 -19.66
C CYS A 394 16.57 1.40 -18.97
N SER A 395 16.82 0.12 -18.70
CA SER A 395 15.91 -0.76 -17.96
C SER A 395 15.79 -0.32 -16.50
N SER A 396 14.56 -0.22 -16.02
CA SER A 396 14.21 -0.01 -14.61
C SER A 396 13.97 -1.31 -13.84
N PHE A 397 13.94 -2.46 -14.50
CA PHE A 397 13.67 -3.75 -13.87
C PHE A 397 14.80 -4.23 -12.94
N LYS A 398 14.44 -4.80 -11.79
CA LYS A 398 15.37 -5.50 -10.89
C LYS A 398 15.49 -6.98 -11.26
N PHE A 399 14.37 -7.60 -11.63
CA PHE A 399 14.26 -8.96 -12.15
C PHE A 399 13.65 -8.93 -13.56
N SER A 400 13.93 -9.93 -14.39
CA SER A 400 13.39 -9.95 -15.76
C SER A 400 11.86 -9.83 -15.72
N PRO A 401 11.20 -8.92 -16.46
CA PRO A 401 9.74 -8.79 -16.41
C PRO A 401 9.06 -10.12 -16.75
N LEU A 402 7.94 -10.43 -16.08
CA LEU A 402 7.18 -11.66 -16.32
C LEU A 402 6.70 -11.73 -17.78
N LEU A 403 6.75 -12.92 -18.37
CA LEU A 403 6.30 -13.11 -19.74
C LEU A 403 4.78 -12.91 -19.87
N VAL A 404 4.39 -12.17 -20.90
CA VAL A 404 3.00 -11.97 -21.32
C VAL A 404 2.71 -12.76 -22.60
N GLY A 405 1.43 -12.92 -22.96
CA GLY A 405 1.05 -13.53 -24.23
C GLY A 405 1.24 -15.05 -24.32
N LEU A 406 1.51 -15.72 -23.20
CA LEU A 406 1.72 -17.17 -23.11
C LEU A 406 0.50 -17.95 -23.66
N GLN A 407 0.76 -18.98 -24.47
CA GLN A 407 -0.26 -19.87 -25.04
C GLN A 407 0.00 -21.32 -24.64
N ARG A 408 -1.06 -22.05 -24.30
CA ARG A 408 -0.96 -23.47 -23.95
C ARG A 408 -0.44 -24.30 -25.12
N GLN A 409 0.32 -25.36 -24.84
CA GLN A 409 1.01 -26.13 -25.90
C GLN A 409 0.06 -26.88 -26.83
N ASN A 410 -1.13 -27.24 -26.35
CA ASN A 410 -2.16 -27.85 -27.17
C ASN A 410 -2.97 -26.83 -28.01
N GLY A 411 -2.64 -25.53 -27.95
CA GLY A 411 -3.36 -24.45 -28.59
C GLY A 411 -4.73 -24.12 -27.97
N ALA A 412 -5.10 -24.75 -26.85
CA ALA A 412 -6.41 -24.63 -26.22
C ALA A 412 -6.47 -23.52 -25.15
N GLY A 413 -6.05 -22.31 -25.52
CA GLY A 413 -6.16 -21.11 -24.69
C GLY A 413 -4.83 -20.56 -24.17
N ARG A 414 -4.92 -19.56 -23.30
CA ARG A 414 -3.77 -18.79 -22.76
C ARG A 414 -3.17 -19.47 -21.52
N GLY A 415 -1.92 -19.13 -21.23
CA GLY A 415 -1.23 -19.51 -20.00
C GLY A 415 -0.52 -20.87 -20.05
N TRP A 416 -0.39 -21.49 -18.89
CA TRP A 416 0.41 -22.70 -18.66
C TRP A 416 -0.47 -23.96 -18.55
N ASP A 417 0.02 -25.06 -19.11
CA ASP A 417 -0.37 -26.42 -18.73
C ASP A 417 0.46 -26.85 -17.52
N VAL A 418 -0.17 -27.27 -16.42
CA VAL A 418 0.51 -27.60 -15.15
C VAL A 418 0.19 -29.02 -14.71
N GLU A 419 1.23 -29.81 -14.48
CA GLU A 419 1.15 -31.19 -13.99
C GLU A 419 1.94 -31.32 -12.67
N ILE A 420 1.35 -31.92 -11.64
CA ILE A 420 1.98 -32.18 -10.35
C ILE A 420 2.18 -33.68 -10.17
N PHE A 421 3.37 -34.10 -9.76
CA PHE A 421 3.76 -35.51 -9.59
C PHE A 421 4.24 -35.78 -8.17
N ALA A 422 3.98 -37.00 -7.68
CA ALA A 422 4.52 -37.49 -6.41
C ALA A 422 5.97 -37.98 -6.54
N GLU A 423 6.41 -38.32 -7.75
CA GLU A 423 7.76 -38.79 -8.08
C GLU A 423 8.36 -37.92 -9.17
N ASN A 424 9.69 -37.95 -9.33
CA ASN A 424 10.35 -37.15 -10.37
C ASN A 424 9.99 -37.68 -11.78
N PRO A 425 9.24 -36.92 -12.60
CA PRO A 425 8.78 -37.39 -13.91
C PRO A 425 9.91 -37.52 -14.95
N GLU A 426 11.10 -36.97 -14.69
CA GLU A 426 12.27 -37.15 -15.55
C GLU A 426 13.04 -38.44 -15.22
N ALA A 427 13.10 -38.80 -13.93
CA ALA A 427 13.76 -40.03 -13.50
C ALA A 427 12.87 -41.27 -13.70
N ASN A 428 11.55 -41.09 -13.66
CA ASN A 428 10.56 -42.12 -13.91
C ASN A 428 9.59 -41.65 -15.02
N PRO A 429 9.85 -41.99 -16.29
CA PRO A 429 8.98 -41.60 -17.41
C PRO A 429 7.54 -42.14 -17.32
N ASP A 430 7.31 -43.20 -16.54
CA ASP A 430 5.97 -43.77 -16.32
C ASP A 430 5.22 -43.07 -15.17
N ALA A 431 5.84 -42.10 -14.50
CA ALA A 431 5.21 -41.34 -13.43
C ALA A 431 3.96 -40.61 -13.95
N ARG A 432 2.82 -40.86 -13.29
CA ARG A 432 1.56 -40.21 -13.61
C ARG A 432 1.37 -38.98 -12.73
N PRO A 433 0.82 -37.88 -13.27
CA PRO A 433 0.50 -36.73 -12.45
C PRO A 433 -0.59 -37.09 -11.44
N VAL A 434 -0.40 -36.66 -10.20
CA VAL A 434 -1.43 -36.73 -9.14
C VAL A 434 -2.43 -35.58 -9.26
N PHE A 435 -2.07 -34.51 -9.96
CA PHE A 435 -2.93 -33.38 -10.26
C PHE A 435 -2.56 -32.77 -11.60
N VAL A 436 -3.56 -32.39 -12.40
CA VAL A 436 -3.38 -31.73 -13.70
C VAL A 436 -4.32 -30.53 -13.75
N THR A 437 -3.81 -29.38 -14.17
CA THR A 437 -4.58 -28.15 -14.28
C THR A 437 -3.97 -27.21 -15.31
N THR A 438 -4.54 -26.02 -15.43
CA THR A 438 -4.05 -24.92 -16.24
C THR A 438 -4.08 -23.64 -15.43
N THR A 439 -3.21 -22.69 -15.76
CA THR A 439 -3.24 -21.36 -15.12
C THR A 439 -2.98 -20.27 -16.15
N GLU A 440 -3.79 -19.22 -16.13
CA GLU A 440 -3.54 -18.00 -16.90
C GLU A 440 -2.63 -17.01 -16.17
N LYS A 441 -2.20 -17.35 -14.95
CA LYS A 441 -1.23 -16.53 -14.21
C LYS A 441 0.12 -16.58 -14.90
N GLN A 442 0.87 -15.49 -14.77
CA GLN A 442 2.23 -15.41 -15.26
C GLN A 442 3.20 -16.23 -14.40
N LEU A 443 3.01 -16.19 -13.08
CA LEU A 443 3.72 -17.04 -12.12
C LEU A 443 3.11 -18.44 -12.08
N VAL A 444 3.97 -19.44 -11.95
CA VAL A 444 3.55 -20.83 -11.70
C VAL A 444 3.70 -21.10 -10.20
N ASP A 445 2.67 -20.78 -9.43
CA ASP A 445 2.63 -21.00 -7.98
C ASP A 445 1.64 -22.12 -7.60
N VAL A 446 2.07 -23.02 -6.72
CA VAL A 446 1.21 -24.06 -6.16
C VAL A 446 0.47 -23.51 -4.94
N PRO A 447 -0.88 -23.47 -4.96
CA PRO A 447 -1.66 -22.94 -3.85
C PRO A 447 -1.46 -23.72 -2.54
N GLU A 448 -1.30 -22.99 -1.44
CA GLU A 448 -1.15 -23.55 -0.09
C GLU A 448 -2.31 -24.47 0.31
N SER A 449 -3.51 -24.20 -0.20
CA SER A 449 -4.71 -25.00 0.04
C SER A 449 -4.58 -26.44 -0.44
N MET A 450 -3.65 -26.76 -1.35
CA MET A 450 -3.44 -28.12 -1.84
C MET A 450 -2.44 -28.92 -1.01
N HIS A 451 -1.66 -28.29 -0.12
CA HIS A 451 -0.57 -28.97 0.59
C HIS A 451 -1.05 -30.18 1.40
N ALA A 452 -2.25 -30.11 1.99
CA ALA A 452 -2.82 -31.24 2.74
C ALA A 452 -3.14 -32.47 1.85
N THR A 453 -3.26 -32.28 0.54
CA THR A 453 -3.58 -33.33 -0.45
C THR A 453 -2.37 -33.78 -1.27
N LEU A 454 -1.26 -33.05 -1.19
CA LEU A 454 -0.02 -33.36 -1.89
C LEU A 454 0.95 -34.09 -0.97
N PRO A 455 1.85 -34.94 -1.51
CA PRO A 455 2.94 -35.49 -0.71
C PRO A 455 3.87 -34.36 -0.23
N HIS A 456 4.59 -34.58 0.87
CA HIS A 456 5.53 -33.59 1.41
C HIS A 456 6.56 -33.12 0.38
N LYS A 457 7.01 -34.03 -0.50
CA LYS A 457 7.85 -33.73 -1.65
C LYS A 457 7.06 -34.00 -2.92
N PHE A 458 6.95 -33.00 -3.79
CA PHE A 458 6.23 -33.07 -5.05
C PHE A 458 6.96 -32.30 -6.15
N TYR A 459 6.69 -32.67 -7.39
CA TYR A 459 7.30 -32.11 -8.58
C TYR A 459 6.24 -31.41 -9.43
N VAL A 460 6.60 -30.30 -10.06
CA VAL A 460 5.72 -29.54 -10.96
C VAL A 460 6.37 -29.44 -12.32
N ARG A 461 5.65 -29.86 -13.35
CA ARG A 461 5.99 -29.60 -14.75
C ARG A 461 4.99 -28.60 -15.31
N ALA A 462 5.47 -27.42 -15.70
CA ALA A 462 4.67 -26.38 -16.30
C ALA A 462 5.12 -26.13 -17.75
N ARG A 463 4.19 -26.11 -18.68
CA ARG A 463 4.44 -26.04 -20.13
C ARG A 463 3.65 -24.91 -20.76
N THR A 464 4.28 -24.20 -21.68
CA THR A 464 3.63 -23.15 -22.48
C THR A 464 4.36 -23.01 -23.81
N THR A 465 3.81 -22.17 -24.68
CA THR A 465 4.50 -21.58 -25.81
C THR A 465 4.57 -20.06 -25.66
N TYR A 466 5.61 -19.48 -26.25
CA TYR A 466 5.84 -18.03 -26.29
C TYR A 466 6.28 -17.63 -27.69
N ALA A 467 5.70 -16.57 -28.25
CA ALA A 467 6.11 -16.01 -29.52
C ALA A 467 6.47 -14.53 -29.30
N ALA A 468 7.65 -14.12 -29.73
CA ALA A 468 8.08 -12.72 -29.66
C ALA A 468 7.40 -11.90 -30.77
N ASP A 469 7.09 -10.64 -30.49
CA ASP A 469 6.47 -9.74 -31.46
C ASP A 469 7.44 -9.32 -32.59
N HIS A 470 8.74 -9.29 -32.29
CA HIS A 470 9.81 -8.99 -33.25
C HIS A 470 11.05 -9.87 -33.03
N SER A 471 11.84 -10.02 -34.09
CA SER A 471 13.07 -10.82 -34.05
C SER A 471 14.17 -10.08 -33.28
N CYS A 472 14.75 -10.71 -32.27
CA CYS A 472 15.82 -10.12 -31.44
C CYS A 472 16.65 -11.20 -30.72
N SER A 473 17.69 -10.78 -29.98
CA SER A 473 18.27 -11.62 -28.93
C SER A 473 17.41 -11.45 -27.68
N PHE A 474 16.81 -12.53 -27.19
CA PHE A 474 15.88 -12.49 -26.06
C PHE A 474 16.50 -13.16 -24.84
N ARG A 475 16.52 -12.45 -23.70
CA ARG A 475 17.08 -12.93 -22.45
C ARG A 475 15.96 -13.46 -21.55
N PHE A 476 15.92 -14.76 -21.33
CA PHE A 476 15.07 -15.40 -20.33
C PHE A 476 15.74 -15.37 -18.96
N GLY A 477 14.96 -15.19 -17.90
CA GLY A 477 15.38 -15.31 -16.50
C GLY A 477 14.45 -16.23 -15.73
N LEU A 478 15.00 -17.27 -15.08
CA LEU A 478 14.24 -18.19 -14.23
C LEU A 478 14.67 -18.02 -12.78
N GLY A 479 13.69 -17.93 -11.87
CA GLY A 479 13.86 -18.10 -10.42
C GLY A 479 12.81 -19.05 -9.86
N VAL A 480 13.17 -19.86 -8.86
CA VAL A 480 12.26 -20.85 -8.25
C VAL A 480 12.41 -20.89 -6.73
N SER A 481 11.34 -21.25 -6.01
CA SER A 481 11.43 -21.63 -4.60
C SER A 481 11.64 -23.15 -4.52
N GLY A 482 12.85 -23.60 -4.20
CA GLY A 482 13.24 -25.01 -4.29
C GLY A 482 14.27 -25.22 -5.39
N LYS A 483 14.15 -26.29 -6.17
CA LYS A 483 15.00 -26.57 -7.34
C LYS A 483 14.19 -26.54 -8.62
N GLY A 484 14.83 -26.20 -9.74
CA GLY A 484 14.14 -26.17 -11.02
C GLY A 484 15.05 -26.02 -12.23
N LYS A 485 14.45 -26.11 -13.42
CA LYS A 485 15.14 -25.89 -14.70
C LYS A 485 14.19 -25.42 -15.78
N LEU A 486 14.72 -24.67 -16.75
CA LEU A 486 14.02 -24.27 -17.96
C LEU A 486 14.52 -25.09 -19.14
N LEU A 487 13.60 -25.67 -19.90
CA LEU A 487 13.84 -26.25 -21.20
C LEU A 487 13.18 -25.35 -22.26
N ILE A 488 13.92 -25.04 -23.33
CA ILE A 488 13.44 -24.33 -24.51
C ILE A 488 13.57 -25.29 -25.69
N ASP A 489 12.46 -25.60 -26.35
CA ASP A 489 12.36 -26.60 -27.43
C ASP A 489 13.02 -27.94 -27.06
N GLY A 490 12.78 -28.38 -25.82
CA GLY A 490 13.30 -29.64 -25.28
C GLY A 490 14.77 -29.60 -24.85
N LYS A 491 15.49 -28.50 -25.09
CA LYS A 491 16.88 -28.32 -24.64
C LYS A 491 16.93 -27.58 -23.30
N GLN A 492 17.57 -28.20 -22.29
CA GLN A 492 17.85 -27.53 -21.03
C GLN A 492 18.68 -26.26 -21.28
N SER A 493 18.09 -25.11 -20.94
CA SER A 493 18.66 -23.79 -21.18
C SER A 493 19.03 -23.07 -19.88
N ILE A 494 18.35 -23.38 -18.77
CA ILE A 494 18.71 -22.91 -17.43
C ILE A 494 18.68 -24.10 -16.47
N ASP A 495 19.74 -24.25 -15.67
CA ASP A 495 19.84 -25.22 -14.58
C ASP A 495 19.87 -24.48 -13.23
N LEU A 496 18.82 -24.65 -12.41
CA LEU A 496 18.76 -24.26 -10.98
C LEU A 496 18.57 -25.51 -10.10
N TRP A 497 18.80 -26.69 -10.67
CA TRP A 497 18.64 -27.98 -10.02
C TRP A 497 19.95 -28.44 -9.37
N THR A 498 21.05 -28.27 -10.09
CA THR A 498 22.40 -28.65 -9.64
C THR A 498 23.24 -27.47 -9.18
N ASP A 499 22.94 -26.27 -9.69
CA ASP A 499 23.74 -25.07 -9.48
C ASP A 499 22.82 -23.84 -9.40
N GLN A 500 22.75 -23.21 -8.23
CA GLN A 500 21.98 -21.98 -8.03
C GLN A 500 22.93 -20.80 -7.81
N PRO A 501 22.65 -19.62 -8.41
CA PRO A 501 23.43 -18.44 -8.10
C PRO A 501 23.33 -18.09 -6.61
N PRO A 502 24.31 -17.38 -6.04
CA PRO A 502 24.24 -16.88 -4.68
C PRO A 502 22.93 -16.11 -4.45
N LYS A 503 22.25 -16.44 -3.35
CA LYS A 503 20.99 -15.80 -2.98
C LYS A 503 21.24 -14.33 -2.61
N LEU A 504 20.49 -13.42 -3.23
CA LEU A 504 20.42 -12.02 -2.83
C LEU A 504 19.44 -11.87 -1.65
N ASP A 505 19.59 -10.81 -0.85
CA ASP A 505 18.76 -10.57 0.36
C ASP A 505 17.27 -10.25 0.06
N ASP A 506 16.90 -10.09 -1.21
CA ASP A 506 15.68 -9.42 -1.66
C ASP A 506 15.10 -10.00 -2.96
N THR A 507 15.01 -11.33 -3.04
CA THR A 507 14.40 -12.04 -4.18
C THR A 507 12.85 -12.02 -4.13
N PRO A 508 12.15 -12.28 -5.26
CA PRO A 508 10.69 -12.26 -5.29
C PRO A 508 10.02 -13.27 -4.35
N CYS A 509 8.72 -13.07 -4.13
CA CYS A 509 7.87 -13.86 -3.23
C CYS A 509 8.37 -13.89 -1.78
N PHE A 510 8.59 -12.73 -1.17
CA PHE A 510 9.08 -12.60 0.22
C PHE A 510 10.46 -13.25 0.41
N ASN A 511 11.39 -12.98 -0.51
CA ASN A 511 12.75 -13.54 -0.48
C ASN A 511 12.79 -15.08 -0.51
N ARG A 512 11.80 -15.72 -1.15
CA ARG A 512 11.71 -17.20 -1.21
C ARG A 512 12.35 -17.79 -2.46
N LEU A 513 12.37 -17.06 -3.57
CA LEU A 513 12.98 -17.54 -4.80
C LEU A 513 14.51 -17.51 -4.68
N CYS A 514 15.20 -18.38 -5.42
CA CYS A 514 16.61 -18.19 -5.71
C CYS A 514 16.81 -16.97 -6.63
N THR A 515 18.04 -16.46 -6.68
CA THR A 515 18.44 -15.42 -7.63
C THR A 515 18.26 -15.94 -9.06
N GLU A 516 17.75 -15.08 -9.95
CA GLU A 516 17.53 -15.47 -11.33
C GLU A 516 18.80 -15.94 -12.01
N ARG A 517 18.67 -17.00 -12.80
CA ARG A 517 19.68 -17.41 -13.78
C ARG A 517 19.15 -17.08 -15.16
N PHE A 518 20.04 -16.66 -16.04
CA PHE A 518 19.67 -16.17 -17.36
C PHE A 518 20.19 -17.08 -18.48
N CYS A 519 19.44 -17.12 -19.59
CA CYS A 519 19.95 -17.56 -20.88
C CYS A 519 19.51 -16.58 -21.98
N GLU A 520 20.33 -16.43 -23.01
CA GLU A 520 19.96 -15.65 -24.20
C GLU A 520 19.75 -16.59 -25.37
N VAL A 521 18.66 -16.38 -26.10
CA VAL A 521 18.34 -17.14 -27.31
C VAL A 521 17.87 -16.18 -28.42
N PRO A 522 18.27 -16.41 -29.67
CA PRO A 522 17.70 -15.69 -30.79
C PRO A 522 16.23 -16.09 -30.96
N VAL A 523 15.35 -15.10 -31.11
CA VAL A 523 13.92 -15.32 -31.38
C VAL A 523 13.55 -14.73 -32.73
N GLU A 524 12.61 -15.37 -33.42
CA GLU A 524 12.04 -14.88 -34.68
C GLU A 524 10.61 -14.41 -34.43
N ALA A 525 10.25 -13.26 -34.99
CA ALA A 525 8.90 -12.68 -34.86
C ALA A 525 7.80 -13.70 -35.20
N GLY A 526 6.84 -13.87 -34.29
CA GLY A 526 5.69 -14.76 -34.46
C GLY A 526 6.00 -16.27 -34.43
N LYS A 527 7.28 -16.68 -34.32
CA LYS A 527 7.66 -18.09 -34.25
C LYS A 527 7.56 -18.58 -32.79
N PRO A 528 6.69 -19.56 -32.48
CA PRO A 528 6.52 -20.03 -31.12
C PRO A 528 7.72 -20.86 -30.66
N LEU A 529 8.18 -20.59 -29.44
CA LEU A 529 9.10 -21.42 -28.66
C LEU A 529 8.32 -22.27 -27.68
N ASN A 530 8.68 -23.55 -27.54
CA ASN A 530 8.14 -24.39 -26.48
C ASN A 530 8.93 -24.19 -25.20
N LEU A 531 8.26 -23.76 -24.13
CA LEU A 531 8.86 -23.54 -22.83
C LEU A 531 8.35 -24.60 -21.85
N GLU A 532 9.27 -25.23 -21.11
CA GLU A 532 8.95 -26.15 -20.02
C GLU A 532 9.77 -25.79 -18.78
N ILE A 533 9.09 -25.65 -17.64
CA ILE A 533 9.72 -25.53 -16.32
C ILE A 533 9.45 -26.81 -15.55
N LEU A 534 10.51 -27.50 -15.11
CA LEU A 534 10.41 -28.61 -14.16
C LEU A 534 10.94 -28.13 -12.80
N MET A 535 10.16 -28.32 -11.74
CA MET A 535 10.46 -27.82 -10.40
C MET A 535 10.17 -28.87 -9.32
N VAL A 536 10.79 -28.71 -8.15
CA VAL A 536 10.52 -29.51 -6.94
C VAL A 536 10.57 -28.63 -5.70
N ASN A 537 9.66 -28.86 -4.75
CA ASN A 537 9.52 -28.10 -3.50
C ASN A 537 10.58 -28.46 -2.43
N GLU A 538 11.73 -28.98 -2.86
CA GLU A 538 12.81 -29.38 -1.95
C GLU A 538 13.39 -28.15 -1.26
N ASP A 539 13.39 -28.17 0.08
CA ASP A 539 13.93 -27.09 0.88
C ASP A 539 15.45 -26.98 0.68
N VAL A 540 15.89 -25.83 0.16
CA VAL A 540 17.31 -25.54 -0.09
C VAL A 540 17.89 -24.64 1.01
N SER A 541 17.07 -24.12 1.92
CA SER A 541 17.51 -23.28 3.04
C SER A 541 16.44 -23.24 4.14
N GLY A 542 16.62 -24.07 5.18
CA GLY A 542 15.68 -24.33 6.28
C GLY A 542 15.30 -23.13 7.15
N GLY A 543 14.51 -22.21 6.58
CA GLY A 543 13.84 -21.13 7.30
C GLY A 543 12.68 -21.68 8.14
N VAL A 544 12.56 -21.20 9.38
CA VAL A 544 11.44 -21.53 10.26
C VAL A 544 10.16 -20.86 9.72
N GLY A 545 9.06 -21.62 9.63
CA GLY A 545 7.71 -21.07 9.37
C GLY A 545 7.30 -20.85 7.92
N THR A 546 8.10 -21.26 6.93
CA THR A 546 7.71 -21.13 5.52
C THR A 546 6.70 -22.21 5.13
N ALA A 547 5.53 -21.81 4.62
CA ALA A 547 4.65 -22.73 3.91
C ALA A 547 5.43 -23.39 2.74
N LEU A 548 5.27 -24.70 2.54
CA LEU A 548 5.87 -25.52 1.48
C LEU A 548 5.41 -25.15 0.05
N THR A 549 5.24 -23.86 -0.26
CA THR A 549 4.76 -23.42 -1.57
C THR A 549 5.89 -23.48 -2.58
N LEU A 550 5.67 -24.22 -3.66
CA LEU A 550 6.52 -24.22 -4.84
C LEU A 550 6.05 -23.11 -5.79
N CYS A 551 6.98 -22.24 -6.18
CA CYS A 551 6.74 -21.14 -7.10
C CYS A 551 7.86 -21.08 -8.15
N GLY A 552 7.47 -20.93 -9.41
CA GLY A 552 8.35 -20.67 -10.55
C GLY A 552 8.05 -19.33 -11.19
N ARG A 553 9.10 -18.53 -11.38
CA ARG A 553 9.06 -17.22 -12.03
C ARG A 553 9.92 -17.27 -13.28
N LEU A 554 9.26 -17.24 -14.45
CA LEU A 554 9.93 -17.10 -15.74
C LEU A 554 9.64 -15.71 -16.31
N GLY A 555 10.67 -14.88 -16.36
CA GLY A 555 10.64 -13.59 -17.03
C GLY A 555 11.46 -13.61 -18.32
N GLY A 556 11.31 -12.55 -19.11
CA GLY A 556 12.20 -12.31 -20.23
C GLY A 556 12.00 -10.96 -20.89
N VAL A 557 13.07 -10.47 -21.51
CA VAL A 557 13.11 -9.17 -22.18
C VAL A 557 14.12 -9.24 -23.33
N GLU A 558 13.97 -8.36 -24.32
CA GLU A 558 15.01 -8.15 -25.32
C GLU A 558 16.34 -7.81 -24.65
N ALA A 559 17.43 -8.45 -25.09
CA ALA A 559 18.78 -8.15 -24.64
C ALA A 559 19.26 -6.85 -25.31
N VAL A 560 19.22 -5.75 -24.56
CA VAL A 560 19.58 -4.42 -25.05
C VAL A 560 20.87 -3.93 -24.39
N ASP A 561 21.77 -3.38 -25.20
CA ASP A 561 22.95 -2.66 -24.73
C ASP A 561 22.57 -1.27 -24.18
N THR A 562 22.93 -0.99 -22.92
CA THR A 562 22.50 0.22 -22.22
C THR A 562 22.97 1.51 -22.88
N GLU A 563 24.18 1.54 -23.45
CA GLU A 563 24.68 2.75 -24.13
C GLU A 563 23.94 2.98 -25.44
N LYS A 564 23.71 1.92 -26.24
CA LYS A 564 22.87 2.03 -27.45
C LYS A 564 21.45 2.48 -27.12
N ALA A 565 20.85 1.95 -26.07
CA ALA A 565 19.51 2.35 -25.63
C ALA A 565 19.47 3.84 -25.21
N THR A 566 20.50 4.29 -24.49
CA THR A 566 20.64 5.69 -24.08
C THR A 566 20.83 6.61 -25.27
N ALA A 567 21.69 6.23 -26.23
CA ALA A 567 21.90 7.00 -27.46
C ALA A 567 20.61 7.11 -28.29
N HIS A 568 19.81 6.04 -28.35
CA HIS A 568 18.50 6.06 -29.01
C HIS A 568 17.52 7.00 -28.30
N ALA A 569 17.44 6.96 -26.96
CA ALA A 569 16.62 7.88 -26.18
C ALA A 569 16.99 9.37 -26.44
N VAL A 570 18.28 9.68 -26.51
CA VAL A 570 18.78 11.01 -26.85
C VAL A 570 18.39 11.43 -28.26
N GLU A 571 18.46 10.52 -29.24
CA GLU A 571 18.04 10.79 -30.61
C GLU A 571 16.53 11.04 -30.73
N VAL A 572 15.71 10.27 -30.02
CA VAL A 572 14.27 10.52 -29.93
C VAL A 572 14.01 11.91 -29.34
N ALA A 573 14.70 12.27 -28.24
CA ALA A 573 14.52 13.59 -27.62
C ALA A 573 14.88 14.77 -28.55
N ARG A 574 15.79 14.55 -29.49
CA ARG A 574 16.23 15.54 -30.50
C ARG A 574 15.27 15.67 -31.66
N SER A 575 14.64 14.58 -32.07
CA SER A 575 13.91 14.48 -33.34
C SER A 575 12.42 14.83 -33.25
N VAL A 576 11.86 14.84 -32.03
CA VAL A 576 10.43 15.09 -31.80
C VAL A 576 10.15 16.51 -31.30
N ASP A 577 8.91 16.96 -31.45
CA ASP A 577 8.46 18.24 -30.88
C ASP A 577 8.34 18.20 -29.35
N VAL A 578 7.80 17.12 -28.81
CA VAL A 578 7.46 16.97 -27.39
C VAL A 578 8.08 15.69 -26.83
N PRO A 579 9.28 15.75 -26.24
CA PRO A 579 9.85 14.60 -25.55
C PRO A 579 9.29 14.49 -24.14
N ILE A 580 8.85 13.27 -23.80
CA ILE A 580 8.34 12.89 -22.49
C ILE A 580 9.15 11.69 -22.04
N LEU A 581 9.88 11.84 -20.92
CA LEU A 581 10.66 10.76 -20.32
C LEU A 581 9.97 10.28 -19.06
N MET A 582 9.62 8.99 -19.03
CA MET A 582 8.97 8.35 -17.89
C MET A 582 9.80 7.16 -17.37
N THR A 583 10.12 7.18 -16.08
CA THR A 583 10.93 6.12 -15.44
C THR A 583 10.71 6.11 -13.93
N GLY A 584 11.34 5.18 -13.23
CA GLY A 584 11.19 5.11 -11.78
C GLY A 584 11.63 3.78 -11.17
N LEU A 585 10.87 3.38 -10.15
CA LEU A 585 10.98 2.12 -9.43
C LEU A 585 9.75 1.24 -9.72
N SER A 586 9.78 0.02 -9.22
CA SER A 586 8.72 -0.97 -9.37
C SER A 586 8.47 -1.72 -8.05
N LEU A 587 7.48 -2.62 -8.06
CA LEU A 587 7.18 -3.55 -6.96
C LEU A 587 8.36 -4.40 -6.48
N GLU A 588 9.43 -4.49 -7.28
CA GLU A 588 10.63 -5.26 -6.97
C GLU A 588 11.62 -4.49 -6.08
N TYR A 589 11.49 -3.16 -6.04
CA TYR A 589 12.28 -2.27 -5.20
C TYR A 589 11.54 -1.86 -3.93
N GLU A 590 10.22 -1.71 -4.02
CA GLU A 590 9.35 -1.33 -2.91
C GLU A 590 8.37 -2.47 -2.65
N SER A 591 8.70 -3.31 -1.65
CA SER A 591 8.03 -4.58 -1.41
C SER A 591 7.98 -4.94 0.08
N GLU A 592 6.99 -5.72 0.47
CA GLU A 592 7.00 -6.40 1.76
C GLU A 592 8.16 -7.39 1.92
N GLY A 593 8.71 -7.46 3.12
CA GLY A 593 9.84 -8.33 3.45
C GLY A 593 11.21 -7.76 3.07
N SER A 594 11.28 -6.57 2.45
CA SER A 594 12.55 -5.95 2.07
C SER A 594 12.50 -4.42 2.12
N ASP A 595 13.46 -3.80 2.79
CA ASP A 595 13.63 -2.34 2.77
C ASP A 595 14.65 -1.90 1.72
N ARG A 596 14.47 -0.70 1.17
CA ARG A 596 15.43 -0.09 0.23
C ARG A 596 16.74 0.22 0.94
N LYS A 597 17.86 0.14 0.21
CA LYS A 597 19.20 0.47 0.72
C LYS A 597 19.64 1.91 0.39
N HIS A 598 18.97 2.56 -0.55
CA HIS A 598 19.25 3.91 -1.01
C HIS A 598 18.03 4.48 -1.77
N LEU A 599 18.11 5.77 -2.12
CA LEU A 599 17.05 6.47 -2.87
C LEU A 599 17.32 6.56 -4.39
N ARG A 600 18.46 6.03 -4.86
CA ARG A 600 18.85 6.05 -6.28
C ARG A 600 17.86 5.29 -7.17
N LEU A 601 17.70 5.81 -8.38
CA LEU A 601 17.12 5.07 -9.49
C LEU A 601 18.01 3.88 -9.91
N PRO A 602 17.46 2.92 -10.67
CA PRO A 602 18.24 1.82 -11.22
C PRO A 602 19.42 2.30 -12.08
N PRO A 603 20.50 1.49 -12.18
CA PRO A 603 21.73 1.91 -12.85
C PRO A 603 21.51 2.42 -14.29
N GLY A 604 22.14 3.55 -14.62
CA GLY A 604 22.10 4.16 -15.96
C GLY A 604 20.97 5.17 -16.18
N ILE A 605 19.87 5.09 -15.41
CA ILE A 605 18.71 5.96 -15.61
C ILE A 605 19.03 7.44 -15.35
N ASP A 606 19.72 7.77 -14.25
CA ASP A 606 20.09 9.17 -13.97
C ASP A 606 20.94 9.78 -15.11
N ALA A 607 21.92 9.02 -15.62
CA ALA A 607 22.76 9.45 -16.73
C ALA A 607 21.98 9.61 -18.04
N MET A 608 20.99 8.75 -18.29
CA MET A 608 20.08 8.90 -19.44
C MET A 608 19.25 10.17 -19.32
N ILE A 609 18.67 10.44 -18.14
CA ILE A 609 17.87 11.65 -17.90
C ILE A 609 18.72 12.91 -18.13
N GLU A 610 19.95 12.94 -17.60
CA GLU A 610 20.87 14.06 -17.81
C GLU A 610 21.17 14.31 -19.29
N ARG A 611 21.50 13.26 -20.05
CA ARG A 611 21.81 13.35 -21.49
C ARG A 611 20.59 13.77 -22.34
N VAL A 612 19.40 13.32 -21.96
CA VAL A 612 18.14 13.74 -22.61
C VAL A 612 17.86 15.21 -22.32
N LEU A 613 17.97 15.66 -21.07
CA LEU A 613 17.79 17.06 -20.67
C LEU A 613 18.85 17.99 -21.28
N GLU A 614 20.09 17.51 -21.48
CA GLU A 614 21.14 18.20 -22.24
C GLU A 614 20.74 18.48 -23.68
N THR A 615 20.13 17.49 -24.30
CA THR A 615 19.77 17.55 -25.72
C THR A 615 18.49 18.35 -25.94
N ASN A 616 17.50 18.16 -25.07
CA ASN A 616 16.23 18.87 -25.13
C ASN A 616 15.76 19.29 -23.72
N PRO A 617 16.00 20.54 -23.31
CA PRO A 617 15.62 21.00 -21.97
C PRO A 617 14.11 21.26 -21.81
N ASN A 618 13.30 21.08 -22.87
CA ASN A 618 11.84 21.09 -22.77
C ASN A 618 11.27 19.69 -22.44
N THR A 619 12.12 18.67 -22.25
CA THR A 619 11.67 17.32 -21.90
C THR A 619 10.84 17.35 -20.62
N ILE A 620 9.64 16.75 -20.70
CA ILE A 620 8.77 16.52 -19.55
C ILE A 620 9.27 15.26 -18.85
N ILE A 621 9.69 15.38 -17.58
CA ILE A 621 10.09 14.23 -16.78
C ILE A 621 8.91 13.74 -15.95
N VAL A 622 8.63 12.44 -15.99
CA VAL A 622 7.62 11.76 -15.18
C VAL A 622 8.31 10.66 -14.36
N THR A 623 8.20 10.74 -13.03
CA THR A 623 8.79 9.74 -12.12
C THR A 623 7.70 8.86 -11.52
N GLN A 624 7.97 7.55 -11.39
CA GLN A 624 7.11 6.61 -10.66
C GLN A 624 7.86 5.94 -9.51
N SER A 625 7.38 6.12 -8.29
CA SER A 625 7.79 5.35 -7.11
C SER A 625 6.74 5.55 -6.03
N GLY A 626 6.54 4.59 -5.14
CA GLY A 626 5.66 4.79 -4.00
C GLY A 626 6.28 5.68 -2.93
N LEU A 627 7.60 5.83 -2.93
CA LEU A 627 8.39 6.60 -1.95
C LEU A 627 9.40 7.55 -2.60
N PRO A 628 10.01 8.46 -1.83
CA PRO A 628 10.98 9.41 -2.36
C PRO A 628 12.15 8.74 -3.10
N ILE A 629 12.61 9.37 -4.17
CA ILE A 629 13.85 9.04 -4.89
C ILE A 629 14.76 10.26 -4.87
N GLU A 630 16.07 10.03 -4.97
CA GLU A 630 17.00 11.14 -5.26
C GLU A 630 16.91 11.52 -6.74
N MET A 631 17.08 12.80 -7.03
CA MET A 631 16.96 13.36 -8.39
C MET A 631 18.15 14.29 -8.64
N PRO A 632 19.36 13.77 -8.90
CA PRO A 632 20.57 14.60 -9.09
C PRO A 632 20.43 15.57 -10.28
N TRP A 633 19.60 15.23 -11.25
CA TRP A 633 19.27 16.00 -12.45
C TRP A 633 18.10 16.99 -12.25
N GLU A 634 17.46 17.04 -11.07
CA GLU A 634 16.25 17.85 -10.81
C GLU A 634 16.44 19.32 -11.21
N SER A 635 17.58 19.91 -10.93
CA SER A 635 17.86 21.33 -11.20
C SER A 635 17.78 21.67 -12.69
N ARG A 636 17.94 20.67 -13.57
CA ARG A 636 17.90 20.78 -15.03
C ARG A 636 16.52 20.47 -15.62
N ALA A 637 15.67 19.78 -14.87
CA ALA A 637 14.31 19.46 -15.29
C ALA A 637 13.38 20.63 -15.01
N ASP A 638 12.98 21.38 -16.03
CA ASP A 638 12.06 22.52 -15.86
C ASP A 638 10.59 22.09 -15.71
N THR A 639 10.25 20.90 -16.20
CA THR A 639 8.93 20.30 -16.09
C THR A 639 9.05 18.88 -15.51
N LEU A 640 8.43 18.66 -14.35
CA LEU A 640 8.56 17.41 -13.59
C LEU A 640 7.23 17.05 -12.93
N LEU A 641 6.77 15.82 -13.17
CA LEU A 641 5.66 15.19 -12.47
C LEU A 641 6.14 13.98 -11.66
N HIS A 642 5.42 13.71 -10.58
CA HIS A 642 5.51 12.47 -9.83
C HIS A 642 4.16 11.74 -9.88
N ALA A 643 4.17 10.53 -10.42
CA ALA A 643 2.96 9.77 -10.77
C ALA A 643 2.71 8.55 -9.88
N TRP A 644 3.54 8.36 -8.85
CA TRP A 644 3.44 7.24 -7.91
C TRP A 644 3.32 5.87 -8.60
N TYR A 645 2.71 4.89 -7.94
CA TYR A 645 2.16 3.70 -8.57
C TYR A 645 0.68 3.93 -8.86
N GLY A 646 0.32 4.00 -10.14
CA GLY A 646 -0.96 4.56 -10.60
C GLY A 646 -2.12 3.57 -10.75
N GLY A 647 -1.94 2.30 -10.36
CA GLY A 647 -2.94 1.25 -10.51
C GLY A 647 -3.32 0.95 -11.97
N GLN A 648 -4.48 0.35 -12.18
CA GLN A 648 -4.91 -0.14 -13.50
C GLN A 648 -5.15 0.97 -14.54
N GLU A 649 -5.39 2.20 -14.12
CA GLU A 649 -5.67 3.36 -14.98
C GLU A 649 -4.47 4.32 -15.09
N VAL A 650 -3.26 3.84 -14.79
CA VAL A 650 -2.03 4.65 -14.78
C VAL A 650 -1.81 5.43 -16.09
N GLY A 651 -2.04 4.80 -17.26
CA GLY A 651 -1.83 5.45 -18.54
C GLY A 651 -2.82 6.57 -18.80
N HIS A 652 -4.11 6.32 -18.60
CA HIS A 652 -5.16 7.31 -18.76
C HIS A 652 -5.03 8.46 -17.76
N GLY A 653 -4.76 8.17 -16.49
CA GLY A 653 -4.56 9.20 -15.47
C GLY A 653 -3.39 10.12 -15.82
N LEU A 654 -2.27 9.57 -16.32
CA LEU A 654 -1.14 10.37 -16.77
C LEU A 654 -1.49 11.24 -17.98
N VAL A 655 -2.12 10.67 -19.01
CA VAL A 655 -2.54 11.41 -20.22
C VAL A 655 -3.53 12.52 -19.87
N ASP A 656 -4.47 12.27 -18.94
CA ASP A 656 -5.42 13.29 -18.49
C ASP A 656 -4.72 14.50 -17.88
N VAL A 657 -3.67 14.27 -17.09
CA VAL A 657 -2.87 15.35 -16.50
C VAL A 657 -2.01 16.04 -17.55
N LEU A 658 -1.29 15.28 -18.38
CA LEU A 658 -0.40 15.85 -19.40
C LEU A 658 -1.15 16.80 -20.36
N PHE A 659 -2.37 16.44 -20.74
CA PHE A 659 -3.18 17.21 -21.70
C PHE A 659 -4.29 18.05 -21.05
N GLY A 660 -4.26 18.23 -19.73
CA GLY A 660 -5.14 19.15 -19.02
C GLY A 660 -6.61 18.75 -18.92
N ALA A 661 -6.97 17.49 -19.21
CA ALA A 661 -8.28 16.96 -18.86
C ALA A 661 -8.46 16.87 -17.33
N VAL A 662 -7.35 16.64 -16.62
CA VAL A 662 -7.23 16.83 -15.17
C VAL A 662 -6.25 17.97 -14.93
N ASN A 663 -6.68 18.99 -14.20
CA ASN A 663 -5.78 20.00 -13.66
C ASN A 663 -5.15 19.45 -12.37
N PRO A 664 -3.82 19.26 -12.30
CA PRO A 664 -3.17 18.66 -11.14
C PRO A 664 -3.46 19.50 -9.90
N SER A 665 -3.85 18.79 -8.84
CA SER A 665 -4.19 19.35 -7.53
C SER A 665 -3.68 18.50 -6.37
N ALA A 666 -2.97 17.41 -6.68
CA ALA A 666 -2.32 16.58 -5.69
C ALA A 666 -1.19 17.34 -4.99
N LYS A 667 -0.98 17.03 -3.73
CA LYS A 667 0.09 17.57 -2.87
C LYS A 667 0.90 16.41 -2.34
N LEU A 668 2.22 16.52 -2.27
CA LEU A 668 3.08 15.44 -1.77
C LEU A 668 2.64 14.99 -0.36
N SER A 669 2.35 13.71 -0.20
CA SER A 669 2.09 13.09 1.11
C SER A 669 3.38 12.80 1.90
N LEU A 670 4.55 13.02 1.29
CA LEU A 670 5.88 12.73 1.83
C LEU A 670 6.86 13.87 1.50
N THR A 671 7.81 14.11 2.39
CA THR A 671 8.94 14.98 2.12
C THR A 671 9.99 14.24 1.28
N PHE A 672 10.48 14.86 0.21
CA PHE A 672 11.49 14.26 -0.67
C PHE A 672 12.89 14.76 -0.30
N PRO A 673 13.74 13.99 0.42
CA PRO A 673 15.09 14.42 0.75
C PRO A 673 15.99 14.66 -0.45
N ARG A 674 16.90 15.65 -0.35
CA ARG A 674 18.05 15.79 -1.28
C ARG A 674 19.07 14.66 -1.19
N SER A 675 19.18 14.05 -0.04
CA SER A 675 20.08 12.93 0.21
C SER A 675 19.45 12.00 1.23
N VAL A 676 19.65 10.69 1.06
CA VAL A 676 19.26 9.71 2.08
C VAL A 676 19.83 10.08 3.46
N LYS A 677 20.99 10.72 3.54
CA LYS A 677 21.62 11.14 4.80
C LYS A 677 20.87 12.24 5.55
N HIS A 678 19.95 12.94 4.88
CA HIS A 678 19.20 14.04 5.48
C HIS A 678 17.93 13.57 6.19
N ASN A 679 17.52 12.31 6.01
CA ASN A 679 16.32 11.77 6.64
C ASN A 679 16.54 11.54 8.15
N PRO A 680 15.50 11.73 9.00
CA PRO A 680 15.62 11.67 10.45
C PRO A 680 16.06 10.29 10.96
N ALA A 681 15.67 9.23 10.26
CA ALA A 681 15.94 7.85 10.65
C ALA A 681 17.25 7.29 10.05
N TYR A 682 18.11 8.11 9.42
CA TYR A 682 19.28 7.62 8.67
C TYR A 682 20.21 6.71 9.49
N LEU A 683 20.42 7.02 10.78
CA LEU A 683 21.29 6.24 11.67
C LEU A 683 20.53 5.16 12.47
N SER A 684 19.20 5.14 12.36
CA SER A 684 18.30 4.34 13.18
C SER A 684 17.27 3.61 12.31
N PHE A 685 17.67 3.24 11.09
CA PHE A 685 16.86 2.48 10.14
C PHE A 685 17.68 1.33 9.54
N GLY A 686 17.08 0.15 9.46
CA GLY A 686 17.75 -1.10 9.11
C GLY A 686 18.01 -2.00 10.31
N LYS A 687 18.87 -3.01 10.13
CA LYS A 687 19.09 -4.06 11.13
C LYS A 687 19.82 -3.54 12.37
N ALA A 688 19.24 -3.79 13.54
CA ALA A 688 19.89 -3.65 14.84
C ALA A 688 20.33 -5.03 15.38
N ASP A 689 21.12 -5.04 16.47
CA ASP A 689 21.46 -6.28 17.19
C ASP A 689 20.27 -6.73 18.06
N TYR A 690 19.80 -5.85 18.95
CA TYR A 690 18.61 -6.08 19.78
C TYR A 690 17.59 -4.95 19.69
N GLU A 691 18.06 -3.69 19.77
CA GLU A 691 17.18 -2.52 19.91
C GLU A 691 17.38 -1.52 18.79
N LEU A 692 16.27 -1.06 18.22
CA LEU A 692 16.24 -0.02 17.22
C LEU A 692 15.66 1.27 17.84
N MET A 693 16.53 2.24 18.09
CA MET A 693 16.17 3.48 18.77
C MET A 693 15.48 4.48 17.85
N TYR A 694 14.24 4.88 18.15
CA TYR A 694 13.54 5.96 17.44
C TYR A 694 13.95 7.31 18.04
N GLY A 695 15.24 7.63 17.88
CA GLY A 695 15.89 8.79 18.49
C GLY A 695 15.45 10.15 17.93
N GLU A 696 14.81 10.17 16.75
CA GLU A 696 14.23 11.38 16.17
C GLU A 696 12.95 11.85 16.88
N GLY A 697 12.34 11.01 17.72
CA GLY A 697 11.15 11.38 18.48
C GLY A 697 9.97 11.78 17.60
N VAL A 698 9.33 12.90 17.93
CA VAL A 698 8.18 13.46 17.17
C VAL A 698 8.58 14.15 15.86
N PHE A 699 9.89 14.29 15.60
CA PHE A 699 10.44 14.98 14.44
C PHE A 699 10.67 14.00 13.28
N ILE A 700 9.58 13.48 12.70
CA ILE A 700 9.62 12.72 11.44
C ILE A 700 9.13 13.58 10.26
N GLY A 701 9.51 13.21 9.04
CA GLY A 701 9.05 13.90 7.83
C GLY A 701 9.33 15.40 7.86
N HIS A 702 8.41 16.22 7.38
CA HIS A 702 8.54 17.69 7.32
C HIS A 702 8.89 18.34 8.66
N ARG A 703 8.45 17.76 9.79
CA ARG A 703 8.74 18.26 11.13
C ARG A 703 10.23 18.26 11.43
N TRP A 704 10.96 17.25 10.93
CA TRP A 704 12.41 17.18 11.01
C TRP A 704 13.06 18.29 10.19
N TYR A 705 12.71 18.39 8.90
CA TYR A 705 13.36 19.31 7.96
C TYR A 705 13.17 20.77 8.37
N GLU A 706 11.99 21.12 8.88
CA GLU A 706 11.74 22.46 9.42
C GLU A 706 12.53 22.69 10.71
N ALA A 707 12.56 21.73 11.64
CA ALA A 707 13.27 21.86 12.91
C ALA A 707 14.80 21.96 12.76
N VAL A 708 15.39 21.34 11.75
CA VAL A 708 16.85 21.42 11.47
C VAL A 708 17.19 22.45 10.39
N GLU A 709 16.23 23.28 9.97
CA GLU A 709 16.38 24.33 8.96
C GLU A 709 17.08 23.82 7.68
N ARG A 710 16.60 22.68 7.16
CA ARG A 710 17.19 22.03 5.98
C ARG A 710 16.17 21.85 4.87
N ASP A 711 16.47 22.43 3.71
CA ASP A 711 15.63 22.24 2.52
C ASP A 711 15.70 20.82 1.93
N PRO A 712 14.56 20.12 1.82
CA PRO A 712 14.42 18.93 0.99
C PRO A 712 14.45 19.29 -0.51
N LEU A 713 14.35 18.29 -1.40
CA LEU A 713 14.05 18.53 -2.83
C LEU A 713 12.65 19.11 -2.97
N PHE A 714 11.69 18.47 -2.31
CA PHE A 714 10.30 18.91 -2.27
C PHE A 714 9.74 18.70 -0.87
N TRP A 715 9.04 19.70 -0.36
CA TRP A 715 8.40 19.69 0.94
C TRP A 715 7.11 18.86 0.93
N PHE A 716 6.74 18.30 2.08
CA PHE A 716 5.39 17.79 2.31
C PHE A 716 4.35 18.83 1.93
N GLY A 717 3.24 18.38 1.36
CA GLY A 717 2.17 19.24 0.88
C GLY A 717 2.51 20.03 -0.39
N HIS A 718 3.69 19.88 -1.01
CA HIS A 718 4.03 20.57 -2.26
C HIS A 718 3.28 19.99 -3.46
N GLY A 719 2.77 20.85 -4.34
CA GLY A 719 2.14 20.45 -5.59
C GLY A 719 1.55 21.64 -6.33
N LEU A 720 1.93 21.78 -7.61
CA LEU A 720 1.52 22.87 -8.49
C LEU A 720 0.19 22.56 -9.19
N SER A 721 -0.40 23.59 -9.78
CA SER A 721 -1.61 23.53 -10.59
C SER A 721 -1.41 24.26 -11.92
N TYR A 722 -2.25 23.98 -12.92
CA TYR A 722 -2.34 24.78 -14.15
C TYR A 722 -3.12 26.08 -13.95
N THR A 723 -3.72 26.28 -12.78
CA THR A 723 -4.33 27.55 -12.38
C THR A 723 -3.65 28.12 -11.13
N THR A 724 -4.08 29.31 -10.71
CA THR A 724 -3.55 29.98 -9.50
C THR A 724 -4.68 30.26 -8.53
N PHE A 725 -4.34 30.28 -7.24
CA PHE A 725 -5.30 30.52 -6.17
C PHE A 725 -4.84 31.67 -5.28
N ARG A 726 -5.80 32.46 -4.80
CA ARG A 726 -5.59 33.51 -3.81
C ARG A 726 -6.42 33.23 -2.57
N TYR A 727 -5.82 33.50 -1.41
CA TYR A 727 -6.42 33.31 -0.11
C TYR A 727 -6.64 34.68 0.54
N THR A 728 -7.82 34.88 1.11
CA THR A 728 -8.25 36.14 1.73
C THR A 728 -9.14 35.83 2.93
N ASP A 729 -9.40 36.85 3.76
CA ASP A 729 -10.42 36.79 4.80
C ASP A 729 -10.25 35.60 5.77
N LEU A 730 -9.02 35.37 6.26
CA LEU A 730 -8.80 34.40 7.33
C LEU A 730 -9.56 34.85 8.58
N ALA A 731 -10.50 34.03 9.02
CA ALA A 731 -11.24 34.21 10.27
C ALA A 731 -10.84 33.11 11.25
N VAL A 732 -10.20 33.53 12.35
CA VAL A 732 -9.83 32.68 13.49
C VAL A 732 -10.61 33.18 14.70
N PRO A 733 -11.37 32.31 15.41
CA PRO A 733 -11.98 32.67 16.68
C PRO A 733 -10.91 33.14 17.69
N ALA A 734 -11.25 34.11 18.53
CA ALA A 734 -10.26 34.73 19.43
C ALA A 734 -9.75 33.79 20.53
N ALA A 735 -10.51 32.74 20.86
CA ALA A 735 -10.15 31.79 21.90
C ALA A 735 -10.64 30.39 21.57
N PHE A 736 -9.90 29.38 22.05
CA PHE A 736 -10.32 27.99 22.10
C PHE A 736 -10.86 27.69 23.50
N GLU A 737 -12.06 27.12 23.60
CA GLU A 737 -12.60 26.76 24.92
C GLU A 737 -11.90 25.50 25.46
N PRO A 738 -11.40 25.50 26.71
CA PRO A 738 -10.67 24.38 27.31
C PRO A 738 -11.60 23.23 27.72
N LEU A 739 -12.39 22.73 26.76
CA LEU A 739 -13.35 21.65 26.92
C LEU A 739 -13.02 20.49 25.98
N PRO A 740 -13.09 19.22 26.42
CA PRO A 740 -12.73 18.08 25.58
C PRO A 740 -13.55 17.91 24.29
N ASP A 741 -14.78 18.42 24.24
CA ASP A 741 -15.71 18.32 23.11
C ASP A 741 -15.79 19.62 22.29
N HIS A 742 -15.02 20.65 22.65
CA HIS A 742 -14.97 21.89 21.88
C HIS A 742 -14.31 21.66 20.51
N VAL A 743 -14.92 22.22 19.48
CA VAL A 743 -14.40 22.27 18.13
C VAL A 743 -14.42 23.72 17.67
N MET A 744 -13.24 24.24 17.35
CA MET A 744 -13.05 25.59 16.84
C MET A 744 -13.03 25.56 15.30
N GLU A 745 -13.89 26.36 14.67
CA GLU A 745 -13.91 26.51 13.21
C GLU A 745 -13.06 27.69 12.76
N VAL A 746 -12.04 27.40 11.96
CA VAL A 746 -11.25 28.41 11.22
C VAL A 746 -11.74 28.45 9.79
N SER A 747 -11.87 29.63 9.20
CA SER A 747 -12.28 29.73 7.81
C SER A 747 -11.40 30.68 7.01
N VAL A 748 -11.24 30.39 5.71
CA VAL A 748 -10.48 31.21 4.77
C VAL A 748 -11.19 31.21 3.42
N ARG A 749 -11.23 32.36 2.76
CA ARG A 749 -11.79 32.48 1.41
C ARG A 749 -10.70 32.13 0.39
N VAL A 750 -10.98 31.18 -0.49
CA VAL A 750 -10.10 30.75 -1.58
C VAL A 750 -10.76 31.10 -2.91
N GLU A 751 -10.03 31.81 -3.77
CA GLU A 751 -10.44 32.18 -5.11
C GLU A 751 -9.51 31.57 -6.15
N ASN A 752 -10.09 31.01 -7.22
CA ASN A 752 -9.33 30.64 -8.40
C ASN A 752 -9.11 31.87 -9.29
N THR A 753 -7.88 32.35 -9.33
CA THR A 753 -7.49 33.58 -10.04
C THR A 753 -6.95 33.34 -11.45
N GLY A 754 -6.81 32.08 -11.86
CA GLY A 754 -6.34 31.73 -13.20
C GLY A 754 -7.48 31.48 -14.19
N ALA A 755 -7.09 31.02 -15.39
CA ALA A 755 -8.01 30.82 -16.51
C ALA A 755 -8.63 29.41 -16.59
N LEU A 756 -8.13 28.46 -15.79
CA LEU A 756 -8.56 27.07 -15.82
C LEU A 756 -9.25 26.69 -14.52
N ALA A 757 -10.29 25.87 -14.60
CA ALA A 757 -10.89 25.25 -13.42
C ALA A 757 -9.85 24.34 -12.73
N GLY A 758 -9.90 24.25 -11.42
CA GLY A 758 -8.94 23.46 -10.66
C GLY A 758 -9.37 23.28 -9.21
N ALA A 759 -8.75 22.30 -8.56
CA ALA A 759 -8.89 22.12 -7.12
C ALA A 759 -7.64 22.61 -6.38
N GLU A 760 -7.85 23.09 -5.15
CA GLU A 760 -6.80 23.50 -4.23
C GLU A 760 -6.97 22.78 -2.90
N VAL A 761 -5.85 22.48 -2.25
CA VAL A 761 -5.81 21.88 -0.91
C VAL A 761 -5.40 22.96 0.08
N VAL A 762 -6.33 23.36 0.94
CA VAL A 762 -6.07 24.27 2.06
C VAL A 762 -5.53 23.45 3.22
N GLN A 763 -4.30 23.75 3.66
CA GLN A 763 -3.66 23.07 4.80
C GLN A 763 -3.61 24.05 5.98
N ALA A 764 -4.12 23.63 7.14
CA ALA A 764 -4.00 24.35 8.40
C ALA A 764 -2.99 23.67 9.31
N TYR A 765 -1.95 24.42 9.65
CA TYR A 765 -0.94 24.07 10.63
C TYR A 765 -1.19 24.83 11.93
N VAL A 766 -0.88 24.23 13.07
CA VAL A 766 -0.90 24.90 14.37
C VAL A 766 0.52 25.00 14.92
N GLN A 767 0.86 26.16 15.47
CA GLN A 767 2.10 26.44 16.15
C GLN A 767 1.82 26.86 17.60
N ASP A 768 2.64 26.33 18.51
CA ASP A 768 2.71 26.69 19.91
C ASP A 768 4.07 27.40 20.15
N PRO A 769 4.10 28.74 20.23
CA PRO A 769 5.33 29.52 20.31
C PRO A 769 6.02 29.45 21.67
N GLU A 770 5.30 29.11 22.75
CA GLU A 770 5.80 29.15 24.14
C GLU A 770 5.71 27.78 24.83
N SER A 771 5.67 26.70 24.06
CA SER A 771 5.62 25.32 24.56
C SER A 771 6.74 25.00 25.55
N SER A 772 6.39 24.35 26.67
CA SER A 772 7.35 23.87 27.68
C SER A 772 8.23 22.71 27.19
N LEU A 773 7.79 22.00 26.14
CA LEU A 773 8.56 20.96 25.47
C LEU A 773 9.05 21.41 24.09
N GLN A 774 10.13 20.78 23.62
CA GLN A 774 10.51 20.89 22.22
C GLN A 774 9.40 20.26 21.35
N ARG A 775 8.79 21.07 20.47
CA ARG A 775 7.75 20.65 19.52
C ARG A 775 8.20 20.90 18.08
N PRO A 776 7.58 20.24 17.09
CA PRO A 776 7.68 20.69 15.71
C PRO A 776 7.32 22.18 15.61
N ALA A 777 8.00 22.91 14.73
CA ALA A 777 7.77 24.35 14.57
C ALA A 777 6.29 24.68 14.27
N ARG A 778 5.64 23.78 13.52
CA ARG A 778 4.20 23.73 13.29
C ARG A 778 3.80 22.31 12.88
N GLU A 779 2.54 21.98 13.06
CA GLU A 779 2.02 20.62 12.81
C GLU A 779 0.74 20.71 11.98
N LEU A 780 0.58 19.87 10.95
CA LEU A 780 -0.69 19.79 10.21
C LEU A 780 -1.79 19.30 11.16
N LYS A 781 -2.89 20.06 11.28
CA LYS A 781 -4.03 19.70 12.14
C LYS A 781 -5.35 19.59 11.39
N ALA A 782 -5.47 20.23 10.23
CA ALA A 782 -6.65 20.08 9.36
C ALA A 782 -6.30 20.36 7.90
N PHE A 783 -7.09 19.78 6.99
CA PHE A 783 -7.05 20.11 5.57
C PHE A 783 -8.42 19.97 4.94
N ALA A 784 -8.64 20.71 3.85
CA ALA A 784 -9.80 20.53 2.98
C ALA A 784 -9.43 20.79 1.53
N LYS A 785 -10.04 20.03 0.62
CA LYS A 785 -9.90 20.22 -0.82
C LYS A 785 -11.12 20.94 -1.36
N VAL A 786 -10.91 21.95 -2.20
CA VAL A 786 -11.99 22.74 -2.79
C VAL A 786 -11.80 22.85 -4.30
N PHE A 787 -12.85 22.53 -5.07
CA PHE A 787 -12.88 22.73 -6.51
C PHE A 787 -13.50 24.10 -6.86
N LEU A 788 -12.85 24.83 -7.76
CA LEU A 788 -13.22 26.18 -8.16
C LEU A 788 -13.14 26.38 -9.68
N GLN A 789 -14.21 26.92 -10.26
CA GLN A 789 -14.21 27.46 -11.62
C GLN A 789 -13.34 28.72 -11.71
N PRO A 790 -12.89 29.14 -12.91
CA PRO A 790 -12.17 30.40 -13.08
C PRO A 790 -12.94 31.59 -12.51
N GLY A 791 -12.31 32.39 -11.63
CA GLY A 791 -12.93 33.52 -10.94
C GLY A 791 -13.90 33.16 -9.80
N GLU A 792 -14.18 31.87 -9.57
CA GLU A 792 -15.00 31.43 -8.44
C GLU A 792 -14.21 31.53 -7.12
N ALA A 793 -14.90 31.95 -6.07
CA ALA A 793 -14.36 31.97 -4.72
C ALA A 793 -15.32 31.30 -3.72
N LYS A 794 -14.77 30.47 -2.83
CA LYS A 794 -15.50 29.79 -1.76
C LYS A 794 -14.82 29.99 -0.42
N THR A 795 -15.62 30.04 0.63
CA THR A 795 -15.10 29.94 2.00
C THR A 795 -14.88 28.48 2.33
N VAL A 796 -13.66 28.14 2.74
CA VAL A 796 -13.28 26.81 3.23
C VAL A 796 -13.23 26.86 4.75
N THR A 797 -13.91 25.92 5.41
CA THR A 797 -13.91 25.78 6.87
C THR A 797 -13.08 24.57 7.29
N LEU A 798 -12.26 24.75 8.33
CA LEU A 798 -11.35 23.77 8.91
C LEU A 798 -11.67 23.66 10.40
N SER A 799 -11.89 22.43 10.86
CA SER A 799 -12.22 22.15 12.27
C SER A 799 -10.95 21.80 13.03
N LEU A 800 -10.69 22.52 14.12
CA LEU A 800 -9.62 22.25 15.07
C LEU A 800 -10.24 21.79 16.39
N ASP A 801 -9.81 20.65 16.90
CA ASP A 801 -10.24 20.10 18.18
C ASP A 801 -9.08 20.07 19.18
N ARG A 802 -9.28 19.43 20.34
CA ARG A 802 -8.25 19.28 21.38
C ARG A 802 -6.91 18.71 20.89
N THR A 803 -6.89 17.88 19.83
CA THR A 803 -5.66 17.32 19.24
C THR A 803 -4.82 18.38 18.52
N ALA A 804 -5.44 19.50 18.14
CA ALA A 804 -4.78 20.58 17.42
C ALA A 804 -3.79 21.37 18.29
N LEU A 805 -4.03 21.43 19.60
CA LEU A 805 -3.19 22.16 20.54
C LEU A 805 -2.26 21.23 21.33
N SER A 806 -2.67 19.97 21.51
CA SER A 806 -2.08 19.11 22.54
C SER A 806 -0.80 18.39 22.10
N PHE A 807 0.10 18.18 23.07
CA PHE A 807 1.19 17.20 23.01
C PHE A 807 0.99 16.13 24.12
N TRP A 808 1.69 15.00 24.04
CA TRP A 808 1.61 13.97 25.07
C TRP A 808 2.56 14.28 26.24
N SER A 809 2.01 14.47 27.44
CA SER A 809 2.80 14.65 28.66
C SER A 809 3.07 13.30 29.31
N GLU A 810 4.34 12.88 29.33
CA GLU A 810 4.76 11.65 30.00
C GLU A 810 4.63 11.74 31.53
N GLU A 811 4.82 12.92 32.11
CA GLU A 811 4.65 13.17 33.55
C GLU A 811 3.21 12.89 34.01
N HIS A 812 2.24 13.33 33.22
CA HIS A 812 0.81 13.17 33.54
C HIS A 812 0.17 11.95 32.89
N ALA A 813 0.89 11.26 32.00
CA ALA A 813 0.37 10.18 31.15
C ALA A 813 -0.95 10.55 30.46
N ALA A 814 -1.01 11.78 29.92
CA ALA A 814 -2.18 12.35 29.28
C ALA A 814 -1.77 13.36 28.19
N TRP A 815 -2.68 13.61 27.26
CA TRP A 815 -2.54 14.76 26.37
C TRP A 815 -2.67 16.05 27.16
N LYS A 816 -1.82 17.04 26.87
CA LYS A 816 -1.77 18.35 27.50
C LYS A 816 -1.82 19.43 26.43
N ALA A 817 -2.73 20.38 26.58
CA ALA A 817 -2.68 21.66 25.88
C ALA A 817 -2.38 22.76 26.90
N GLU A 818 -1.34 23.55 26.65
CA GLU A 818 -0.83 24.56 27.60
C GLU A 818 -1.55 25.89 27.38
N GLU A 819 -1.87 26.60 28.45
CA GLU A 819 -2.38 27.96 28.32
C GLU A 819 -1.40 28.85 27.56
N GLY A 820 -1.94 29.74 26.74
CA GLY A 820 -1.13 30.68 25.96
C GLY A 820 -1.71 30.99 24.59
N THR A 821 -0.93 31.76 23.83
CA THR A 821 -1.25 32.15 22.47
C THR A 821 -0.82 31.07 21.50
N TYR A 822 -1.74 30.59 20.67
CA TYR A 822 -1.46 29.70 19.56
C TYR A 822 -1.58 30.43 18.22
N HIS A 823 -0.90 29.93 17.20
CA HIS A 823 -1.05 30.41 15.83
C HIS A 823 -1.65 29.34 14.93
N VAL A 824 -2.66 29.72 14.14
CA VAL A 824 -3.13 28.94 12.99
C VAL A 824 -2.48 29.51 11.74
N ILE A 825 -1.83 28.64 10.98
CA ILE A 825 -1.10 28.98 9.77
C ILE A 825 -1.77 28.27 8.60
N ILE A 826 -2.30 29.06 7.65
CA ILE A 826 -2.79 28.54 6.38
C ILE A 826 -1.65 28.56 5.37
N ALA A 827 -1.36 27.39 4.81
CA ALA A 827 -0.24 27.20 3.89
C ALA A 827 -0.62 26.33 2.68
N ARG A 828 0.15 26.47 1.60
CA ARG A 828 0.05 25.61 0.38
C ARG A 828 0.85 24.33 0.50
N SER A 829 1.82 24.29 1.40
CA SER A 829 2.72 23.17 1.72
C SER A 829 3.38 23.44 3.08
N SER A 830 4.13 22.46 3.60
CA SER A 830 4.90 22.65 4.84
C SER A 830 6.18 23.48 4.65
N SER A 831 6.49 23.94 3.44
CA SER A 831 7.63 24.80 3.19
C SER A 831 7.49 26.12 3.97
N PRO A 832 8.57 26.68 4.56
CA PRO A 832 8.51 28.01 5.17
C PRO A 832 7.94 29.08 4.22
N ASP A 833 8.33 29.06 2.94
CA ASP A 833 7.80 29.95 1.89
C ASP A 833 6.39 29.57 1.40
N GLY A 834 5.87 28.44 1.88
CA GLY A 834 4.52 27.93 1.59
C GLY A 834 3.42 28.57 2.42
N GLU A 835 3.78 29.26 3.51
CA GLU A 835 2.85 30.01 4.35
C GLU A 835 2.17 31.14 3.56
N ILE A 836 0.86 31.28 3.75
CA ILE A 836 0.06 32.32 3.08
C ILE A 836 -0.43 33.37 4.06
N VAL A 837 -1.04 32.92 5.15
CA VAL A 837 -1.64 33.80 6.16
C VAL A 837 -1.64 33.09 7.51
N ARG A 838 -1.43 33.86 8.57
CA ARG A 838 -1.48 33.40 9.96
C ARG A 838 -2.50 34.21 10.76
N GLY A 839 -3.11 33.57 11.74
CA GLY A 839 -3.94 34.20 12.77
C GLY A 839 -3.63 33.62 14.14
N SER A 840 -4.06 34.31 15.19
CA SER A 840 -3.81 33.88 16.57
C SER A 840 -5.11 33.62 17.32
N PHE A 841 -5.05 32.74 18.30
CA PHE A 841 -6.12 32.50 19.26
C PHE A 841 -5.53 32.16 20.62
N GLU A 842 -6.30 32.41 21.68
CA GLU A 842 -5.87 32.16 23.06
C GLU A 842 -6.46 30.85 23.59
N LEU A 843 -5.66 30.07 24.31
CA LEU A 843 -6.16 29.04 25.23
C LEU A 843 -6.11 29.60 26.66
N GLY A 844 -7.27 29.86 27.25
CA GLY A 844 -7.37 30.56 28.53
C GLY A 844 -6.91 29.78 29.77
N SER A 845 -6.74 28.47 29.68
CA SER A 845 -6.21 27.63 30.77
C SER A 845 -5.69 26.30 30.26
N THR A 846 -4.60 25.81 30.85
CA THR A 846 -4.05 24.48 30.56
C THR A 846 -5.08 23.40 30.86
N PHE A 847 -5.25 22.42 29.97
CA PHE A 847 -6.12 21.27 30.22
C PHE A 847 -5.49 19.96 29.77
N PHE A 848 -5.98 18.87 30.36
CA PHE A 848 -5.51 17.51 30.12
C PHE A 848 -6.65 16.63 29.62
N TRP A 849 -6.33 15.67 28.76
CA TRP A 849 -7.30 14.70 28.28
C TRP A 849 -6.68 13.35 27.89
N SER A 850 -7.54 12.34 27.79
CA SER A 850 -7.23 11.01 27.29
C SER A 850 -8.41 10.48 26.49
N GLY A 851 -8.22 9.36 25.78
CA GLY A 851 -9.26 8.71 25.00
C GLY A 851 -9.20 8.98 23.50
N ALA A 852 -10.11 8.37 22.74
CA ALA A 852 -10.19 8.53 21.29
C ALA A 852 -10.71 9.91 20.89
#